data_AF-A0A2D2B0Y5-F1
#
_entry.id   AF-A0A2D2B0Y5-F1
#
_cell.length_a   1.000
_cell.length_b   1.000
_cell.length_c   1.000
_cell.angle_alpha   90.00
_cell.angle_beta   90.00
_cell.angle_gamma   90.00
#
_symmetry.space_group_name_H-M   'P 1'
#
loop_
_entity.id
_entity.type
_entity.pdbx_description
1 polymer ?
#
loop_
_entity_poly.entity_id
_entity_poly.type
_entity_poly.pdbx_seq_one_letter_code
_entity_poly.pdbx_strand_id
1 'polypeptide(L)'
;MPQLHRRSLITSLALSAISPAVAKAWSIGPRVCRGSLEDVEHVVILMQENRSFDHYFGAMAGVRGFSDPHPAPAPAVEGRERNVLLQYRGGRRTPRWLAPFPLGARQTFAHMRVEGTPHSWPDAQAAWDEGRMGRWPEAKRAHSMGYYDREDIPFQYALADAFTLCDAYFCSLQTGTNPNRVMMWSGSIDGAGQAGGPCIGNSHDSLPARGSRQEPYRWTTYVERLQAAGVDWRIYQDMADNFTDNPLVGFEAFQRAAAGAPGSNPALVERGLTTRTLGALKEDVLRGRLPQVSYVIATAAGSEHPIPSSPAQGAAYTAQVLDALTADPDVWARTVLLVNFDENDGFFDHVPPPAPPSLDADGRPRGGSTVDLAGEYHLRPSPADAGLDKPRYRGRPYGLGPRVPMYVISPWSRGGRVSSEVFDHTSVIRFLERRFGVLEPNISPWRRAVCGDLTACFDFSGADPEPPMLPSPSEDADRAAALGWRTTPPAPATPRAPAQADGFRPACPSPYALESDIAVDGQGRARLTLTNAGARAAVFHVYDRRDLEAGPRRYTIEGGRTLSDAWAAGDGLDLQVMGPDGFHRRFERAGSDAGPEAALAWSREGLVLNLIGAGEMRVVSGETERVVTADGAVRLVLDWVDGNQRYDLTIAGRGWRRELAGRLMSGAGAL
;
A
#
# COMPACT_ATOMS: atom_id res chain seq x y z
N MET A 1 -23.82 -1.00 52.25
CA MET A 1 -24.65 -0.48 51.16
C MET A 1 -23.85 0.52 50.35
N PRO A 2 -23.44 0.18 49.11
CA PRO A 2 -23.15 1.16 48.09
C PRO A 2 -24.16 1.06 46.93
N GLN A 3 -24.56 2.22 46.42
CA GLN A 3 -25.65 2.44 45.48
C GLN A 3 -25.28 2.02 44.06
N LEU A 4 -26.17 1.23 43.43
CA LEU A 4 -26.20 0.95 41.99
C LEU A 4 -26.70 2.20 41.23
N HIS A 5 -25.81 2.88 40.50
CA HIS A 5 -26.23 3.86 39.51
C HIS A 5 -26.70 3.16 38.23
N ARG A 6 -28.02 3.09 38.07
CA ARG A 6 -28.72 2.78 36.81
C ARG A 6 -28.39 3.83 35.76
N ARG A 7 -27.57 3.48 34.76
CA ARG A 7 -27.64 3.98 33.37
C ARG A 7 -26.57 3.28 32.52
N SER A 8 -26.91 2.11 32.03
CA SER A 8 -26.31 1.44 30.87
C SER A 8 -27.32 0.36 30.46
N LEU A 9 -27.53 0.18 29.15
CA LEU A 9 -28.56 -0.66 28.49
C LEU A 9 -29.75 0.14 27.93
N ILE A 10 -29.47 0.90 26.87
CA ILE A 10 -30.30 0.81 25.66
C ILE A 10 -29.32 0.44 24.54
N THR A 11 -29.04 -0.85 24.42
CA THR A 11 -28.41 -1.43 23.24
C THR A 11 -29.54 -1.61 22.23
N SER A 12 -29.66 -0.71 21.26
CA SER A 12 -30.44 -0.97 20.05
C SER A 12 -29.76 -2.13 19.32
N LEU A 13 -30.28 -3.35 19.52
CA LEU A 13 -30.02 -4.51 18.69
C LEU A 13 -30.60 -4.21 17.29
N ALA A 14 -29.80 -3.56 16.44
CA ALA A 14 -29.92 -3.76 15.02
C ALA A 14 -29.48 -5.21 14.77
N LEU A 15 -30.44 -6.08 14.44
CA LEU A 15 -30.17 -7.41 13.88
C LEU A 15 -29.53 -7.21 12.50
N SER A 16 -28.24 -6.92 12.47
CA SER A 16 -27.44 -6.91 11.24
C SER A 16 -27.39 -8.35 10.74
N ALA A 17 -28.00 -8.63 9.60
CA ALA A 17 -27.87 -9.92 8.95
C ALA A 17 -26.38 -10.22 8.71
N ILE A 18 -25.90 -11.34 9.25
CA ILE A 18 -24.52 -11.79 9.10
C ILE A 18 -24.32 -12.08 7.60
N SER A 19 -23.22 -11.60 6.99
CA SER A 19 -22.84 -12.06 5.64
C SER A 19 -22.52 -13.55 5.72
N PRO A 20 -23.27 -14.42 5.03
CA PRO A 20 -22.93 -15.83 4.99
C PRO A 20 -21.55 -16.05 4.32
N ALA A 21 -21.15 -15.16 3.40
CA ALA A 21 -19.94 -15.32 2.59
C ALA A 21 -18.65 -15.26 3.41
N VAL A 22 -18.43 -14.18 4.18
CA VAL A 22 -17.21 -14.03 4.99
C VAL A 22 -17.21 -15.05 6.12
N ALA A 23 -18.37 -15.32 6.73
CA ALA A 23 -18.49 -16.29 7.82
C ALA A 23 -18.15 -17.71 7.36
N LYS A 24 -18.63 -18.08 6.18
CA LYS A 24 -18.33 -19.36 5.55
C LYS A 24 -16.87 -19.46 5.10
N ALA A 25 -16.32 -18.41 4.49
CA ALA A 25 -14.91 -18.39 4.10
C ALA A 25 -13.98 -18.53 5.34
N TRP A 26 -14.33 -17.89 6.45
CA TRP A 26 -13.56 -17.94 7.67
C TRP A 26 -13.65 -19.28 8.41
N SER A 27 -14.82 -19.95 8.37
CA SER A 27 -15.07 -21.19 9.11
C SER A 27 -14.45 -22.45 8.48
N ILE A 28 -14.04 -22.39 7.22
CA ILE A 28 -13.39 -23.49 6.53
C ILE A 28 -11.88 -23.38 6.75
N GLY A 29 -11.32 -24.31 7.51
CA GLY A 29 -9.88 -24.38 7.79
C GLY A 29 -9.03 -24.84 6.60
N PRO A 30 -7.71 -24.64 6.65
CA PRO A 30 -6.81 -25.03 5.58
C PRO A 30 -6.70 -26.54 5.46
N ARG A 31 -6.57 -27.02 4.22
CA ARG A 31 -6.11 -28.39 3.99
C ARG A 31 -4.60 -28.43 4.12
N VAL A 32 -4.12 -28.92 5.27
CA VAL A 32 -2.69 -29.06 5.55
C VAL A 32 -2.18 -30.40 5.04
N CYS A 33 -1.27 -30.37 4.06
CA CYS A 33 -0.55 -31.54 3.58
C CYS A 33 0.94 -31.46 3.95
N ARG A 34 1.56 -30.31 3.72
CA ARG A 34 2.98 -30.03 3.99
C ARG A 34 3.20 -28.95 5.05
N GLY A 35 2.19 -28.13 5.35
CA GLY A 35 2.34 -26.97 6.23
C GLY A 35 3.18 -25.86 5.59
N SER A 36 3.02 -25.66 4.28
CA SER A 36 3.77 -24.65 3.53
C SER A 36 2.97 -24.11 2.35
N LEU A 37 3.55 -23.14 1.64
CA LEU A 37 2.96 -22.54 0.43
C LEU A 37 2.56 -23.58 -0.64
N GLU A 38 3.20 -24.74 -0.66
CA GLU A 38 2.89 -25.83 -1.59
C GLU A 38 1.47 -26.42 -1.41
N ASP A 39 0.84 -26.18 -0.26
CA ASP A 39 -0.53 -26.62 0.02
C ASP A 39 -1.59 -25.77 -0.67
N VAL A 40 -1.24 -24.56 -1.13
CA VAL A 40 -2.12 -23.71 -1.95
C VAL A 40 -2.28 -24.36 -3.32
N GLU A 41 -3.48 -24.64 -3.80
CA GLU A 41 -3.67 -25.19 -5.16
C GLU A 41 -4.15 -24.11 -6.14
N HIS A 42 -4.97 -23.18 -5.64
CA HIS A 42 -5.61 -22.15 -6.45
C HIS A 42 -5.30 -20.76 -5.90
N VAL A 43 -4.89 -19.86 -6.79
CA VAL A 43 -4.76 -18.42 -6.49
C VAL A 43 -5.73 -17.66 -7.36
N VAL A 44 -6.66 -16.96 -6.71
CA VAL A 44 -7.69 -16.14 -7.35
C VAL A 44 -7.38 -14.67 -7.08
N ILE A 45 -7.38 -13.85 -8.12
CA ILE A 45 -6.97 -12.45 -8.07
C ILE A 45 -8.13 -11.58 -8.53
N LEU A 46 -8.58 -10.67 -7.66
CA LEU A 46 -9.58 -9.66 -7.95
C LEU A 46 -8.96 -8.28 -7.73
N MET A 47 -8.89 -7.48 -8.80
CA MET A 47 -8.45 -6.10 -8.74
C MET A 47 -9.65 -5.17 -8.92
N GLN A 48 -9.97 -4.41 -7.87
CA GLN A 48 -11.02 -3.40 -7.82
C GLN A 48 -10.49 -2.01 -8.23
N GLU A 49 -11.41 -1.07 -8.39
CA GLU A 49 -11.18 0.34 -8.70
C GLU A 49 -11.69 1.28 -7.59
N ASN A 50 -11.32 2.54 -7.67
CA ASN A 50 -9.99 2.83 -7.16
C ASN A 50 -10.05 3.53 -5.80
N ARG A 51 -9.17 3.15 -4.87
CA ARG A 51 -9.25 3.57 -3.46
C ARG A 51 -7.87 3.66 -2.84
N SER A 52 -7.56 4.77 -2.16
CA SER A 52 -6.38 4.80 -1.30
C SER A 52 -6.60 3.97 -0.04
N PHE A 53 -5.50 3.54 0.57
CA PHE A 53 -5.55 2.86 1.86
C PHE A 53 -6.18 3.76 2.93
N ASP A 54 -5.72 5.00 3.10
CA ASP A 54 -6.28 5.91 4.10
C ASP A 54 -7.76 6.24 3.89
N HIS A 55 -8.24 6.23 2.65
CA HIS A 55 -9.66 6.47 2.36
C HIS A 55 -10.57 5.36 2.90
N TYR A 56 -10.09 4.11 3.01
CA TYR A 56 -10.83 3.01 3.63
C TYR A 56 -10.42 2.75 5.08
N PHE A 57 -9.13 2.71 5.35
CA PHE A 57 -8.56 2.14 6.56
C PHE A 57 -7.70 3.12 7.36
N GLY A 58 -7.58 4.38 6.94
CA GLY A 58 -6.85 5.39 7.70
C GLY A 58 -7.40 5.56 9.12
N ALA A 59 -8.71 5.35 9.31
CA ALA A 59 -9.38 5.41 10.60
C ALA A 59 -9.42 4.06 11.36
N MET A 60 -8.86 2.98 10.80
CA MET A 60 -8.92 1.64 11.40
C MET A 60 -7.88 1.45 12.51
N ALA A 61 -8.24 0.79 13.62
CA ALA A 61 -7.29 0.49 14.69
C ALA A 61 -6.14 -0.42 14.24
N GLY A 62 -4.93 -0.18 14.75
CA GLY A 62 -3.77 -1.07 14.59
C GLY A 62 -3.10 -1.10 13.20
N VAL A 63 -3.53 -0.28 12.24
CA VAL A 63 -2.82 -0.05 10.98
C VAL A 63 -2.01 1.24 11.02
N ARG A 64 -1.05 1.42 10.12
CA ARG A 64 -0.43 2.73 9.87
C ARG A 64 -1.43 3.68 9.18
N GLY A 65 -2.25 4.37 9.97
CA GLY A 65 -3.32 5.27 9.53
C GLY A 65 -3.15 6.69 10.09
N PHE A 66 -4.26 7.35 10.39
CA PHE A 66 -4.30 8.76 10.82
C PHE A 66 -3.67 9.05 12.19
N SER A 67 -3.44 8.03 13.02
CA SER A 67 -2.68 8.09 14.27
C SER A 67 -1.18 7.77 14.08
N ASP A 68 -0.64 7.79 12.85
CA ASP A 68 0.82 7.73 12.63
C ASP A 68 1.49 8.86 13.47
N PRO A 69 2.35 8.53 14.45
CA PRO A 69 2.97 9.53 15.31
C PRO A 69 4.02 10.37 14.57
N HIS A 70 4.56 9.88 13.46
CA HIS A 70 5.67 10.49 12.72
C HIS A 70 5.33 10.68 11.23
N PRO A 71 4.26 11.41 10.88
CA PRO A 71 3.90 11.66 9.49
C PRO A 71 4.97 12.51 8.80
N ALA A 72 5.05 12.39 7.48
CA ALA A 72 6.04 13.14 6.70
C ALA A 72 5.86 14.67 6.88
N PRO A 73 6.97 15.41 7.08
CA PRO A 73 6.89 16.86 7.20
C PRO A 73 6.53 17.49 5.85
N ALA A 74 5.82 18.61 5.89
CA ALA A 74 5.44 19.34 4.68
C ALA A 74 5.87 20.82 4.81
N PRO A 75 6.28 21.48 3.71
CA PRO A 75 6.73 22.86 3.79
C PRO A 75 5.70 23.78 4.43
N ALA A 76 6.19 24.71 5.26
CA ALA A 76 5.37 25.70 5.92
C ALA A 76 4.67 26.57 4.87
N VAL A 77 3.40 26.88 5.12
CA VAL A 77 2.62 27.78 4.27
C VAL A 77 2.02 28.86 5.16
N GLU A 78 2.22 30.12 4.79
CA GLU A 78 1.74 31.27 5.56
C GLU A 78 2.27 31.29 7.01
N GLY A 79 3.53 30.88 7.19
CA GLY A 79 4.20 30.83 8.50
C GLY A 79 3.72 29.71 9.42
N ARG A 80 2.86 28.81 8.93
CA ARG A 80 2.34 27.67 9.70
C ARG A 80 3.14 26.40 9.40
N GLU A 81 3.87 25.93 10.40
CA GLU A 81 4.49 24.59 10.42
C GLU A 81 3.43 23.49 10.34
N ARG A 82 3.73 22.41 9.61
CA ARG A 82 2.77 21.33 9.33
C ARG A 82 3.44 20.03 8.87
N ASN A 83 2.63 18.99 8.81
CA ASN A 83 2.93 17.72 8.16
C ASN A 83 1.91 17.45 7.05
N VAL A 84 2.05 16.33 6.35
CA VAL A 84 1.16 15.94 5.25
C VAL A 84 -0.31 15.70 5.66
N LEU A 85 -0.64 15.52 6.93
CA LEU A 85 -2.06 15.41 7.36
C LEU A 85 -2.78 16.76 7.35
N LEU A 86 -2.05 17.87 7.25
CA LEU A 86 -2.62 19.21 7.07
C LEU A 86 -2.24 19.77 5.71
N GLN A 87 -3.19 19.70 4.78
CA GLN A 87 -3.06 20.10 3.38
C GLN A 87 -3.45 21.56 3.14
N TYR A 88 -2.88 22.13 2.09
CA TYR A 88 -3.17 23.48 1.61
C TYR A 88 -3.57 23.43 0.13
N ARG A 89 -4.63 24.16 -0.25
CA ARG A 89 -5.24 24.14 -1.58
C ARG A 89 -4.94 25.36 -2.46
N GLY A 90 -4.29 26.40 -1.91
CA GLY A 90 -3.92 27.59 -2.67
C GLY A 90 -5.07 28.36 -3.34
N GLY A 91 -4.75 29.53 -3.91
CA GLY A 91 -5.69 30.35 -4.67
C GLY A 91 -6.88 30.91 -3.86
N ARG A 92 -7.94 31.31 -4.59
CA ARG A 92 -9.16 31.93 -4.04
C ARG A 92 -10.23 30.91 -3.60
N ARG A 93 -9.92 29.61 -3.63
CA ARG A 93 -10.88 28.54 -3.31
C ARG A 93 -10.94 28.31 -1.80
N THR A 94 -12.13 28.21 -1.24
CA THR A 94 -12.38 27.91 0.17
C THR A 94 -12.98 26.51 0.33
N PRO A 95 -12.66 25.78 1.42
CA PRO A 95 -11.63 26.09 2.43
C PRO A 95 -10.21 25.98 1.85
N ARG A 96 -9.27 26.76 2.39
CA ARG A 96 -7.85 26.77 1.97
C ARG A 96 -7.02 25.69 2.67
N TRP A 97 -7.36 25.43 3.93
CA TRP A 97 -6.74 24.42 4.78
C TRP A 97 -7.67 23.22 4.89
N LEU A 98 -7.11 22.03 4.71
CA LEU A 98 -7.84 20.77 4.73
C LEU A 98 -7.04 19.75 5.53
N ALA A 99 -7.75 18.93 6.28
CA ALA A 99 -7.23 17.68 6.83
C ALA A 99 -8.14 16.56 6.33
N PRO A 100 -7.73 15.27 6.39
CA PRO A 100 -8.63 14.18 6.09
C PRO A 100 -9.92 14.31 6.93
N PHE A 101 -11.07 14.06 6.32
CA PHE A 101 -12.37 14.23 6.99
C PHE A 101 -13.32 13.06 6.72
N PRO A 102 -14.14 12.67 7.71
CA PRO A 102 -15.07 11.56 7.53
C PRO A 102 -16.18 11.96 6.54
N LEU A 103 -16.53 11.03 5.66
CA LEU A 103 -17.61 11.20 4.69
C LEU A 103 -18.99 11.11 5.33
N GLY A 104 -19.15 10.29 6.38
CA GLY A 104 -20.41 10.10 7.08
C GLY A 104 -21.50 9.56 6.15
N ALA A 105 -21.15 8.55 5.35
CA ALA A 105 -22.07 7.92 4.41
C ALA A 105 -23.23 7.21 5.10
N ARG A 106 -23.13 6.86 6.38
CA ARG A 106 -24.31 6.39 7.14
C ARG A 106 -25.32 7.49 7.40
N GLN A 107 -24.87 8.70 7.69
CA GLN A 107 -25.77 9.83 7.93
C GLN A 107 -26.27 10.42 6.60
N THR A 108 -25.40 10.50 5.59
CA THR A 108 -25.73 10.98 4.25
C THR A 108 -25.33 9.94 3.20
N PHE A 109 -26.24 9.01 2.93
CA PHE A 109 -25.95 7.85 2.08
C PHE A 109 -25.52 8.19 0.63
N ALA A 110 -25.87 9.37 0.13
CA ALA A 110 -25.35 9.85 -1.15
C ALA A 110 -23.80 9.94 -1.21
N HIS A 111 -23.13 10.04 -0.05
CA HIS A 111 -21.66 10.00 0.05
C HIS A 111 -21.07 8.59 -0.11
N MET A 112 -21.88 7.55 -0.25
CA MET A 112 -21.44 6.23 -0.71
C MET A 112 -20.98 6.27 -2.17
N ARG A 113 -21.43 7.25 -2.96
CA ARG A 113 -20.98 7.50 -4.34
C ARG A 113 -20.28 8.84 -4.45
N VAL A 114 -19.02 8.89 -4.02
CA VAL A 114 -18.21 10.11 -4.14
C VAL A 114 -17.83 10.35 -5.61
N GLU A 115 -17.72 11.61 -6.02
CA GLU A 115 -17.24 12.00 -7.34
C GLU A 115 -15.77 11.63 -7.54
N GLY A 116 -15.42 11.19 -8.76
CA GLY A 116 -14.03 10.82 -9.08
C GLY A 116 -13.08 12.00 -8.96
N THR A 117 -11.79 11.71 -8.78
CA THR A 117 -10.78 12.76 -8.65
C THR A 117 -9.72 12.68 -9.77
N PRO A 118 -8.95 13.75 -10.06
CA PRO A 118 -7.92 13.67 -11.09
C PRO A 118 -6.83 12.64 -10.77
N HIS A 119 -6.71 11.54 -11.51
CA HIS A 119 -5.71 10.48 -11.26
C HIS A 119 -4.81 10.14 -12.46
N SER A 120 -4.66 11.08 -13.40
CA SER A 120 -3.72 10.92 -14.52
C SER A 120 -2.26 11.08 -14.07
N TRP A 121 -1.30 10.59 -14.87
CA TRP A 121 0.15 10.78 -14.65
C TRP A 121 0.51 12.23 -14.24
N PRO A 122 0.09 13.28 -14.97
CA PRO A 122 0.33 14.67 -14.58
C PRO A 122 -0.16 15.08 -13.19
N ASP A 123 -1.35 14.61 -12.80
CA ASP A 123 -2.00 14.98 -11.54
C ASP A 123 -1.41 14.18 -10.37
N ALA A 124 -1.10 12.90 -10.60
CA ALA A 124 -0.40 12.05 -9.64
C ALA A 124 1.01 12.57 -9.34
N GLN A 125 1.79 12.89 -10.38
CA GLN A 125 3.12 13.50 -10.23
C GLN A 125 3.07 14.87 -9.54
N ALA A 126 2.01 15.66 -9.77
CA ALA A 126 1.80 16.93 -9.07
C ALA A 126 1.45 16.73 -7.59
N ALA A 127 0.63 15.73 -7.26
CA ALA A 127 0.22 15.45 -5.89
C ALA A 127 1.34 14.86 -5.04
N TRP A 128 2.15 13.96 -5.63
CA TRP A 128 3.32 13.40 -4.98
C TRP A 128 4.42 14.43 -4.76
N ASP A 129 4.64 15.30 -5.74
CA ASP A 129 5.60 16.41 -5.69
C ASP A 129 6.98 15.97 -5.18
N GLU A 130 7.55 14.96 -5.83
CA GLU A 130 8.86 14.38 -5.46
C GLU A 130 8.91 13.95 -3.97
N GLY A 131 7.77 13.58 -3.38
CA GLY A 131 7.64 13.14 -1.99
C GLY A 131 7.39 14.25 -0.97
N ARG A 132 7.15 15.50 -1.37
CA ARG A 132 6.74 16.56 -0.43
C ARG A 132 5.28 16.42 0.00
N MET A 133 4.41 15.99 -0.92
CA MET A 133 3.00 15.62 -0.65
C MET A 133 2.18 16.65 0.16
N GLY A 134 2.55 17.94 0.13
CA GLY A 134 1.93 18.97 0.97
C GLY A 134 0.80 19.77 0.30
N ARG A 135 0.44 19.44 -0.95
CA ARG A 135 -0.53 20.18 -1.78
C ARG A 135 -1.50 19.25 -2.54
N TRP A 136 -1.86 18.13 -1.92
CA TRP A 136 -2.70 17.10 -2.53
C TRP A 136 -4.01 17.65 -3.12
N PRO A 137 -4.81 18.48 -2.42
CA PRO A 137 -6.09 18.98 -2.94
C PRO A 137 -5.96 19.98 -4.10
N GLU A 138 -4.76 20.53 -4.34
CA GLU A 138 -4.48 21.37 -5.51
C GLU A 138 -4.54 20.53 -6.78
N ALA A 139 -3.90 19.35 -6.76
CA ALA A 139 -3.87 18.40 -7.85
C ALA A 139 -5.13 17.51 -7.91
N LYS A 140 -5.70 17.15 -6.76
CA LYS A 140 -6.71 16.08 -6.63
C LYS A 140 -8.11 16.56 -6.20
N ARG A 141 -8.32 17.87 -6.05
CA ARG A 141 -9.58 18.49 -5.55
C ARG A 141 -9.79 18.23 -4.05
N ALA A 142 -10.71 18.98 -3.42
CA ALA A 142 -10.89 18.96 -1.97
C ALA A 142 -11.51 17.67 -1.43
N HIS A 143 -12.44 17.06 -2.17
CA HIS A 143 -13.11 15.83 -1.75
C HIS A 143 -12.22 14.59 -1.78
N SER A 144 -11.03 14.68 -2.40
CA SER A 144 -9.99 13.64 -2.29
C SER A 144 -9.52 13.40 -0.85
N MET A 145 -9.76 14.35 0.07
CA MET A 145 -9.43 14.23 1.49
C MET A 145 -10.52 13.51 2.31
N GLY A 146 -11.65 13.14 1.69
CA GLY A 146 -12.70 12.38 2.36
C GLY A 146 -12.23 10.95 2.66
N TYR A 147 -12.67 10.36 3.77
CA TYR A 147 -12.46 8.95 4.11
C TYR A 147 -13.73 8.31 4.66
N TYR A 148 -13.85 7.00 4.51
CA TYR A 148 -14.89 6.20 5.15
C TYR A 148 -14.42 5.65 6.50
N ASP A 149 -15.34 5.53 7.44
CA ASP A 149 -15.12 4.82 8.70
C ASP A 149 -15.75 3.42 8.71
N ARG A 150 -15.62 2.71 9.84
CA ARG A 150 -16.18 1.37 10.03
C ARG A 150 -17.69 1.34 9.84
N GLU A 151 -18.38 2.37 10.31
CA GLU A 151 -19.84 2.42 10.18
C GLU A 151 -20.20 2.55 8.70
N ASP A 152 -19.48 3.38 7.93
CA ASP A 152 -19.70 3.58 6.50
C ASP A 152 -19.50 2.31 5.66
N ILE A 153 -18.39 1.58 5.84
CA ILE A 153 -18.01 0.40 5.02
C ILE A 153 -17.74 -0.86 5.87
N PRO A 154 -18.78 -1.39 6.55
CA PRO A 154 -18.61 -2.40 7.58
C PRO A 154 -18.16 -3.76 7.02
N PHE A 155 -18.47 -4.07 5.75
CA PHE A 155 -18.02 -5.30 5.08
C PHE A 155 -16.50 -5.30 4.87
N GLN A 156 -15.94 -4.19 4.38
CA GLN A 156 -14.50 -4.01 4.16
C GLN A 156 -13.73 -4.11 5.47
N TYR A 157 -14.22 -3.47 6.53
CA TYR A 157 -13.62 -3.57 7.87
C TYR A 157 -13.71 -4.99 8.43
N ALA A 158 -14.83 -5.70 8.20
CA ALA A 158 -14.98 -7.09 8.62
C ALA A 158 -14.03 -8.05 7.87
N LEU A 159 -13.81 -7.85 6.56
CA LEU A 159 -12.82 -8.61 5.80
C LEU A 159 -11.41 -8.38 6.36
N ALA A 160 -11.08 -7.12 6.66
CA ALA A 160 -9.82 -6.80 7.30
C ALA A 160 -9.74 -7.49 8.68
N ASP A 161 -10.74 -7.40 9.55
CA ASP A 161 -10.72 -8.07 10.87
C ASP A 161 -10.63 -9.61 10.77
N ALA A 162 -11.16 -10.19 9.71
CA ALA A 162 -11.15 -11.64 9.49
C ALA A 162 -9.78 -12.16 9.02
N PHE A 163 -9.13 -11.44 8.11
CA PHE A 163 -7.98 -11.92 7.36
C PHE A 163 -6.79 -10.94 7.44
N THR A 164 -5.74 -11.20 6.67
CA THR A 164 -4.55 -10.34 6.68
C THR A 164 -4.77 -9.14 5.76
N LEU A 165 -4.56 -7.94 6.30
CA LEU A 165 -4.59 -6.66 5.59
C LEU A 165 -3.16 -6.15 5.40
N CYS A 166 -2.79 -5.73 4.20
CA CYS A 166 -1.49 -5.09 3.96
C CYS A 166 -1.61 -3.57 4.10
N ASP A 167 -0.93 -2.96 5.06
CA ASP A 167 -0.93 -1.50 5.28
C ASP A 167 0.25 -0.76 4.61
N ALA A 168 1.03 -1.50 3.83
CA ALA A 168 2.12 -1.02 2.98
C ALA A 168 2.06 -1.64 1.55
N TYR A 169 0.85 -1.85 1.03
CA TYR A 169 0.63 -2.20 -0.37
C TYR A 169 0.35 -0.93 -1.20
N PHE A 170 1.15 -0.69 -2.22
CA PHE A 170 1.14 0.51 -3.06
C PHE A 170 0.64 0.17 -4.46
N CYS A 171 -0.04 1.10 -5.13
CA CYS A 171 -0.15 0.96 -6.57
C CYS A 171 1.25 1.06 -7.20
N SER A 172 1.47 0.33 -8.29
CA SER A 172 2.84 0.16 -8.85
C SER A 172 3.40 1.45 -9.42
N LEU A 173 2.52 2.37 -9.83
CA LEU A 173 2.86 3.58 -10.58
C LEU A 173 2.03 4.77 -10.10
N GLN A 174 2.59 5.97 -10.22
CA GLN A 174 1.89 7.24 -10.03
C GLN A 174 1.07 7.62 -11.27
N THR A 175 0.03 6.84 -11.57
CA THR A 175 -0.89 7.10 -12.68
C THR A 175 -2.20 6.31 -12.50
N GLY A 176 -3.06 6.32 -13.51
CA GLY A 176 -4.38 5.70 -13.51
C GLY A 176 -4.38 4.17 -13.65
N THR A 177 -5.57 3.66 -13.92
CA THR A 177 -6.00 2.25 -14.03
C THR A 177 -5.09 1.37 -14.89
N ASN A 178 -5.03 1.63 -16.20
CA ASN A 178 -4.47 0.65 -17.14
C ASN A 178 -2.98 0.38 -16.94
N PRO A 179 -2.10 1.39 -16.72
CA PRO A 179 -0.69 1.13 -16.45
C PRO A 179 -0.47 0.28 -15.18
N ASN A 180 -1.25 0.53 -14.12
CA ASN A 180 -1.17 -0.27 -12.89
C ASN A 180 -1.65 -1.71 -13.10
N ARG A 181 -2.71 -1.91 -13.90
CA ARG A 181 -3.12 -3.26 -14.32
C ARG A 181 -2.02 -3.92 -15.15
N VAL A 182 -1.47 -3.25 -16.16
CA VAL A 182 -0.35 -3.76 -16.98
C VAL A 182 0.82 -4.24 -16.13
N MET A 183 1.14 -3.57 -15.02
CA MET A 183 2.15 -4.04 -14.04
C MET A 183 1.76 -5.38 -13.39
N MET A 184 0.51 -5.57 -12.97
CA MET A 184 0.03 -6.85 -12.41
C MET A 184 0.05 -8.00 -13.44
N TRP A 185 -0.18 -7.70 -14.72
CA TRP A 185 -0.28 -8.71 -15.77
C TRP A 185 1.05 -9.03 -16.45
N SER A 186 2.07 -8.18 -16.33
CA SER A 186 3.31 -8.32 -17.10
C SER A 186 4.59 -7.87 -16.38
N GLY A 187 4.49 -7.29 -15.19
CA GLY A 187 5.64 -6.86 -14.39
C GLY A 187 6.34 -5.58 -14.86
N SER A 188 5.89 -4.97 -15.97
CA SER A 188 6.53 -3.79 -16.56
C SER A 188 5.55 -2.96 -17.37
N ILE A 189 5.86 -1.67 -17.54
CA ILE A 189 5.21 -0.78 -18.51
C ILE A 189 6.07 -0.50 -19.75
N ASP A 190 7.18 -1.24 -19.92
CA ASP A 190 8.20 -0.96 -20.93
C ASP A 190 8.80 0.45 -20.79
N GLY A 191 9.38 0.74 -19.61
CA GLY A 191 10.01 2.02 -19.31
C GLY A 191 11.14 2.41 -20.29
N ALA A 192 11.73 1.42 -20.96
CA ALA A 192 12.74 1.62 -22.00
C ALA A 192 12.15 2.06 -23.34
N GLY A 193 10.84 1.95 -23.54
CA GLY A 193 10.13 2.35 -24.76
C GLY A 193 10.59 1.61 -26.01
N GLN A 194 10.79 0.30 -25.91
CA GLN A 194 11.30 -0.55 -27.01
C GLN A 194 10.22 -1.45 -27.61
N ALA A 195 9.12 -1.66 -26.90
CA ALA A 195 8.11 -2.66 -27.17
C ALA A 195 6.69 -2.10 -27.08
N GLY A 196 6.49 -0.82 -27.45
CA GLY A 196 5.19 -0.15 -27.51
C GLY A 196 4.83 0.67 -26.27
N GLY A 197 5.64 0.62 -25.21
CA GLY A 197 5.54 1.52 -24.07
C GLY A 197 6.39 2.81 -24.23
N PRO A 198 6.62 3.56 -23.14
CA PRO A 198 6.11 3.33 -21.80
C PRO A 198 4.59 3.57 -21.69
N CYS A 199 3.86 2.63 -21.08
CA CYS A 199 2.44 2.81 -20.74
C CYS A 199 2.31 3.72 -19.51
N ILE A 200 1.75 4.92 -19.67
CA ILE A 200 1.57 5.88 -18.57
C ILE A 200 0.13 6.39 -18.44
N GLY A 201 -0.78 5.95 -19.30
CA GLY A 201 -2.19 6.30 -19.28
C GLY A 201 -3.11 5.17 -19.69
N ASN A 202 -4.42 5.46 -19.67
CA ASN A 202 -5.48 4.55 -20.09
C ASN A 202 -5.58 4.52 -21.62
N SER A 203 -4.49 4.13 -22.27
CA SER A 203 -4.45 3.72 -23.67
C SER A 203 -4.71 2.23 -23.79
N HIS A 204 -5.04 1.75 -24.99
CA HIS A 204 -5.22 0.33 -25.29
C HIS A 204 -6.43 -0.38 -24.66
N ASP A 205 -7.49 0.36 -24.29
CA ASP A 205 -8.71 -0.17 -23.66
C ASP A 205 -9.59 -1.07 -24.58
N SER A 206 -9.23 -1.22 -25.86
CA SER A 206 -9.99 -2.03 -26.81
C SER A 206 -9.10 -2.73 -27.83
N LEU A 207 -9.62 -3.84 -28.40
CA LEU A 207 -9.00 -4.49 -29.55
C LEU A 207 -9.00 -3.55 -30.77
N PRO A 208 -8.04 -3.71 -31.71
CA PRO A 208 -7.97 -2.88 -32.91
C PRO A 208 -9.25 -2.84 -33.74
N ALA A 209 -9.94 -3.98 -33.85
CA ALA A 209 -11.22 -4.09 -34.54
C ALA A 209 -12.35 -3.23 -33.92
N ARG A 210 -12.20 -2.81 -32.66
CA ARG A 210 -13.15 -1.95 -31.93
C ARG A 210 -12.67 -0.51 -31.76
N GLY A 211 -11.56 -0.13 -32.39
CA GLY A 211 -11.16 1.28 -32.49
C GLY A 211 -9.75 1.61 -31.99
N SER A 212 -9.03 0.67 -31.38
CA SER A 212 -7.61 0.92 -31.05
C SER A 212 -6.77 1.02 -32.32
N ARG A 213 -6.02 2.12 -32.43
CA ARG A 213 -5.09 2.39 -33.54
C ARG A 213 -3.65 2.59 -33.05
N GLN A 214 -3.40 2.29 -31.79
CA GLN A 214 -2.12 2.46 -31.14
C GLN A 214 -1.19 1.27 -31.47
N GLU A 215 0.11 1.51 -31.44
CA GLU A 215 1.12 0.46 -31.55
C GLU A 215 1.00 -0.50 -30.36
N PRO A 216 0.80 -1.81 -30.56
CA PRO A 216 0.52 -2.73 -29.46
C PRO A 216 1.73 -2.94 -28.56
N TYR A 217 1.47 -3.37 -27.32
CA TYR A 217 2.49 -3.85 -26.40
C TYR A 217 3.07 -5.18 -26.88
N ARG A 218 4.39 -5.26 -27.04
CA ARG A 218 5.09 -6.42 -27.64
C ARG A 218 5.89 -7.26 -26.65
N TRP A 219 5.98 -6.88 -25.38
CA TRP A 219 6.62 -7.73 -24.38
C TRP A 219 5.66 -8.83 -23.91
N THR A 220 6.22 -9.97 -23.51
CA THR A 220 5.44 -11.12 -23.05
C THR A 220 4.74 -10.82 -21.72
N THR A 221 3.49 -11.22 -21.59
CA THR A 221 2.70 -11.14 -20.35
C THR A 221 2.98 -12.32 -19.41
N TYR A 222 2.65 -12.18 -18.12
CA TYR A 222 2.85 -13.25 -17.16
C TYR A 222 1.95 -14.46 -17.43
N VAL A 223 0.73 -14.26 -17.94
CA VAL A 223 -0.16 -15.37 -18.32
C VAL A 223 0.35 -16.18 -19.51
N GLU A 224 1.05 -15.56 -20.46
CA GLU A 224 1.76 -16.30 -21.50
C GLU A 224 2.87 -17.19 -20.90
N ARG A 225 3.58 -16.71 -19.87
CA ARG A 225 4.61 -17.48 -19.17
C ARG A 225 4.03 -18.63 -18.36
N LEU A 226 2.95 -18.39 -17.61
CA LEU A 226 2.21 -19.44 -16.91
C LEU A 226 1.78 -20.53 -17.88
N GLN A 227 1.21 -20.14 -19.03
CA GLN A 227 0.79 -21.09 -20.06
C GLN A 227 1.96 -21.91 -20.61
N ALA A 228 3.09 -21.25 -20.92
CA ALA A 228 4.27 -21.93 -21.43
C ALA A 228 4.88 -22.92 -20.42
N ALA A 229 4.73 -22.64 -19.12
CA ALA A 229 5.15 -23.52 -18.02
C ALA A 229 4.12 -24.63 -17.70
N GLY A 230 2.98 -24.66 -18.37
CA GLY A 230 1.91 -25.64 -18.11
C GLY A 230 1.10 -25.35 -16.85
N VAL A 231 1.18 -24.15 -16.28
CA VAL A 231 0.35 -23.70 -15.15
C VAL A 231 -1.03 -23.29 -15.70
N ASP A 232 -2.09 -23.95 -15.22
CA ASP A 232 -3.44 -23.68 -15.70
C ASP A 232 -3.92 -22.30 -15.24
N TRP A 233 -4.35 -21.46 -16.19
CA TRP A 233 -4.87 -20.12 -15.89
C TRP A 233 -6.12 -19.75 -16.69
N ARG A 234 -6.93 -18.83 -16.14
CA ARG A 234 -8.15 -18.35 -16.80
C ARG A 234 -8.59 -16.99 -16.27
N ILE A 235 -9.35 -16.25 -17.10
CA ILE A 235 -10.06 -15.05 -16.68
C ILE A 235 -11.57 -15.31 -16.61
N TYR A 236 -12.16 -14.86 -15.51
CA TYR A 236 -13.60 -14.76 -15.29
C TYR A 236 -14.01 -13.28 -15.41
N GLN A 237 -14.74 -12.96 -16.49
CA GLN A 237 -15.18 -11.61 -16.85
C GLN A 237 -16.40 -11.68 -17.78
N ASP A 238 -17.08 -10.56 -17.99
CA ASP A 238 -17.97 -10.38 -19.14
C ASP A 238 -17.31 -9.48 -20.20
N MET A 239 -17.02 -9.99 -21.39
CA MET A 239 -16.41 -9.19 -22.47
C MET A 239 -17.30 -8.06 -22.98
N ALA A 240 -18.60 -8.06 -22.64
CA ALA A 240 -19.51 -6.95 -22.89
C ALA A 240 -19.50 -5.91 -21.77
N ASP A 241 -19.08 -6.28 -20.56
CA ASP A 241 -19.10 -5.47 -19.35
C ASP A 241 -17.94 -5.87 -18.42
N ASN A 242 -16.70 -5.62 -18.87
CA ASN A 242 -15.49 -5.78 -18.06
C ASN A 242 -14.86 -4.41 -17.74
N PHE A 243 -15.63 -3.33 -17.94
CA PHE A 243 -15.23 -1.94 -17.69
C PHE A 243 -13.85 -1.54 -18.25
N THR A 244 -13.41 -2.16 -19.35
CA THR A 244 -12.07 -1.96 -19.94
C THR A 244 -10.89 -2.37 -19.04
N ASP A 245 -11.16 -3.09 -17.95
CA ASP A 245 -10.19 -3.48 -16.92
C ASP A 245 -9.32 -4.69 -17.29
N ASN A 246 -9.45 -5.19 -18.52
CA ASN A 246 -8.62 -6.26 -19.07
C ASN A 246 -7.53 -5.70 -19.99
N PRO A 247 -6.31 -5.42 -19.49
CA PRO A 247 -5.27 -4.78 -20.30
C PRO A 247 -4.72 -5.70 -21.41
N LEU A 248 -5.05 -7.00 -21.40
CA LEU A 248 -4.53 -7.96 -22.37
C LEU A 248 -4.95 -7.64 -23.81
N VAL A 249 -6.04 -6.88 -24.02
CA VAL A 249 -6.43 -6.41 -25.36
C VAL A 249 -5.38 -5.49 -26.01
N GLY A 250 -4.51 -4.87 -25.20
CA GLY A 250 -3.41 -4.02 -25.68
C GLY A 250 -2.18 -4.77 -26.18
N PHE A 251 -2.06 -6.07 -25.88
CA PHE A 251 -0.88 -6.87 -26.19
C PHE A 251 -0.96 -7.52 -27.58
N GLU A 252 0.15 -7.46 -28.32
CA GLU A 252 0.24 -7.97 -29.70
C GLU A 252 -0.15 -9.44 -29.79
N ALA A 253 0.29 -10.28 -28.84
CA ALA A 253 -0.03 -11.71 -28.81
C ALA A 253 -1.55 -11.97 -28.78
N PHE A 254 -2.28 -11.18 -27.98
CA PHE A 254 -3.73 -11.26 -27.85
C PHE A 254 -4.45 -10.66 -29.06
N GLN A 255 -3.96 -9.54 -29.60
CA GLN A 255 -4.53 -8.95 -30.82
C GLN A 255 -4.39 -9.90 -32.01
N ARG A 256 -3.22 -10.53 -32.18
CA ARG A 256 -2.98 -11.53 -33.23
C ARG A 256 -3.86 -12.76 -33.07
N ALA A 257 -3.99 -13.27 -31.85
CA ALA A 257 -4.86 -14.41 -31.55
C ALA A 257 -6.34 -14.08 -31.83
N ALA A 258 -6.80 -12.90 -31.41
CA ALA A 258 -8.17 -12.43 -31.68
C ALA A 258 -8.45 -12.25 -33.18
N ALA A 259 -7.44 -11.87 -33.95
CA ALA A 259 -7.53 -11.76 -35.42
C ALA A 259 -7.39 -13.10 -36.16
N GLY A 260 -7.14 -14.21 -35.46
CA GLY A 260 -6.88 -15.51 -36.09
C GLY A 260 -5.62 -15.52 -36.96
N ALA A 261 -4.62 -14.69 -36.62
CA ALA A 261 -3.41 -14.54 -37.42
C ALA A 261 -2.61 -15.85 -37.49
N PRO A 262 -1.96 -16.17 -38.62
CA PRO A 262 -1.08 -17.34 -38.71
C PRO A 262 -0.01 -17.35 -37.62
N GLY A 263 0.18 -18.51 -36.98
CA GLY A 263 1.12 -18.71 -35.88
C GLY A 263 0.70 -18.09 -34.54
N SER A 264 -0.50 -17.52 -34.43
CA SER A 264 -1.04 -17.06 -33.14
C SER A 264 -1.53 -18.23 -32.28
N ASN A 265 -1.64 -17.99 -30.97
CA ASN A 265 -2.11 -18.99 -30.03
C ASN A 265 -3.59 -18.75 -29.67
N PRO A 266 -4.55 -19.54 -30.20
CA PRO A 266 -5.97 -19.35 -29.94
C PRO A 266 -6.36 -19.55 -28.47
N ALA A 267 -5.56 -20.29 -27.69
CA ALA A 267 -5.81 -20.50 -26.26
C ALA A 267 -5.75 -19.18 -25.46
N LEU A 268 -5.03 -18.17 -25.94
CA LEU A 268 -5.00 -16.84 -25.32
C LEU A 268 -6.37 -16.15 -25.38
N VAL A 269 -7.08 -16.25 -26.50
CA VAL A 269 -8.44 -15.72 -26.65
C VAL A 269 -9.41 -16.56 -25.83
N GLU A 270 -9.29 -17.88 -25.93
CA GLU A 270 -10.12 -18.80 -25.17
C GLU A 270 -10.04 -18.48 -23.69
N ARG A 271 -8.85 -18.38 -23.09
CA ARG A 271 -8.66 -18.20 -21.65
C ARG A 271 -8.78 -16.76 -21.17
N GLY A 272 -8.35 -15.79 -22.00
CA GLY A 272 -8.19 -14.40 -21.59
C GLY A 272 -9.18 -13.39 -22.19
N LEU A 273 -9.86 -13.71 -23.30
CA LEU A 273 -10.75 -12.77 -24.01
C LEU A 273 -12.13 -13.40 -24.33
N THR A 274 -12.65 -14.22 -23.42
CA THR A 274 -13.97 -14.87 -23.55
C THR A 274 -14.82 -14.56 -22.32
N THR A 275 -16.13 -14.37 -22.51
CA THR A 275 -17.08 -14.18 -21.40
C THR A 275 -17.19 -15.47 -20.56
N ARG A 276 -16.85 -15.34 -19.27
CA ARG A 276 -17.02 -16.34 -18.22
C ARG A 276 -17.44 -15.62 -16.94
N THR A 277 -18.74 -15.63 -16.65
CA THR A 277 -19.29 -14.92 -15.49
C THR A 277 -18.92 -15.59 -14.16
N LEU A 278 -19.25 -14.95 -13.03
CA LEU A 278 -19.09 -15.58 -11.71
C LEU A 278 -19.91 -16.88 -11.55
N GLY A 279 -20.97 -17.06 -12.34
CA GLY A 279 -21.69 -18.35 -12.43
C GLY A 279 -20.79 -19.47 -12.97
N ALA A 280 -19.99 -19.19 -13.99
CA ALA A 280 -19.01 -20.13 -14.53
C ALA A 280 -17.86 -20.40 -13.54
N LEU A 281 -17.43 -19.39 -12.77
CA LEU A 281 -16.48 -19.58 -11.67
C LEU A 281 -17.02 -20.59 -10.65
N LYS A 282 -18.26 -20.39 -10.19
CA LYS A 282 -18.91 -21.30 -9.25
C LYS A 282 -19.07 -22.71 -9.82
N GLU A 283 -19.40 -22.84 -11.10
CA GLU A 283 -19.51 -24.14 -11.78
C GLU A 283 -18.15 -24.86 -11.84
N ASP A 284 -17.07 -24.14 -12.13
CA ASP A 284 -15.72 -24.71 -12.14
C ASP A 284 -15.27 -25.13 -10.74
N VAL A 285 -15.61 -24.38 -9.69
CA VAL A 285 -15.37 -24.77 -8.29
C VAL A 285 -16.11 -26.08 -7.98
N LEU A 286 -17.42 -26.13 -8.21
CA LEU A 286 -18.26 -27.31 -7.90
C LEU A 286 -17.89 -28.57 -8.70
N ARG A 287 -17.21 -28.41 -9.83
CA ARG A 287 -16.75 -29.53 -10.68
C ARG A 287 -15.28 -29.88 -10.50
N GLY A 288 -14.56 -29.22 -9.58
CA GLY A 288 -13.12 -29.44 -9.39
C GLY A 288 -12.29 -29.04 -10.61
N ARG A 289 -12.68 -27.97 -11.32
CA ARG A 289 -12.03 -27.44 -12.53
C ARG A 289 -11.54 -25.99 -12.37
N LEU A 290 -11.47 -25.49 -11.14
CA LEU A 290 -10.86 -24.19 -10.86
C LEU A 290 -9.38 -24.23 -11.28
N PRO A 291 -8.90 -23.30 -12.12
CA PRO A 291 -7.49 -23.25 -12.51
C PRO A 291 -6.55 -23.00 -11.34
N GLN A 292 -5.27 -23.26 -11.54
CA GLN A 292 -4.23 -22.90 -10.56
C GLN A 292 -4.14 -21.39 -10.37
N VAL A 293 -4.34 -20.60 -11.44
CA VAL A 293 -4.37 -19.13 -11.40
C VAL A 293 -5.62 -18.59 -12.07
N SER A 294 -6.48 -17.91 -11.31
CA SER A 294 -7.71 -17.32 -11.82
C SER A 294 -7.70 -15.81 -11.62
N TYR A 295 -8.01 -15.06 -12.67
CA TYR A 295 -8.23 -13.62 -12.58
C TYR A 295 -9.72 -13.32 -12.69
N VAL A 296 -10.24 -12.46 -11.82
CA VAL A 296 -11.61 -11.98 -11.87
C VAL A 296 -11.58 -10.51 -12.26
N ILE A 297 -12.30 -10.17 -13.33
CA ILE A 297 -12.49 -8.80 -13.76
C ILE A 297 -13.95 -8.44 -13.52
N ALA A 298 -14.15 -7.43 -12.69
CA ALA A 298 -15.48 -7.00 -12.28
C ALA A 298 -16.27 -6.41 -13.45
N THR A 299 -17.59 -6.45 -13.32
CA THR A 299 -18.46 -5.61 -14.15
C THR A 299 -18.30 -4.15 -13.76
N ALA A 300 -18.72 -3.23 -14.62
CA ALA A 300 -18.67 -1.81 -14.29
C ALA A 300 -19.43 -1.48 -13.00
N ALA A 301 -20.55 -2.17 -12.74
CA ALA A 301 -21.30 -2.02 -11.50
C ALA A 301 -20.59 -2.62 -10.28
N GLY A 302 -19.75 -3.64 -10.46
CA GLY A 302 -19.04 -4.35 -9.40
C GLY A 302 -17.60 -3.90 -9.17
N SER A 303 -17.11 -2.89 -9.90
CA SER A 303 -15.70 -2.47 -9.92
C SER A 303 -15.29 -1.52 -8.80
N GLU A 304 -16.21 -1.03 -7.97
CA GLU A 304 -15.98 0.07 -7.01
C GLU A 304 -15.61 1.43 -7.63
N HIS A 305 -15.41 1.55 -8.95
CA HIS A 305 -15.18 2.84 -9.59
C HIS A 305 -16.34 3.81 -9.28
N PRO A 306 -16.08 5.07 -8.86
CA PRO A 306 -17.11 5.95 -8.28
C PRO A 306 -18.31 6.27 -9.20
N ILE A 307 -18.22 6.02 -10.51
CA ILE A 307 -19.35 5.67 -11.39
C ILE A 307 -18.85 4.64 -12.42
N PRO A 308 -19.57 3.54 -12.67
CA PRO A 308 -20.97 3.30 -12.27
C PRO A 308 -21.13 2.47 -10.98
N SER A 309 -20.10 2.37 -10.14
CA SER A 309 -20.11 1.56 -8.91
C SER A 309 -20.12 2.40 -7.63
N SER A 310 -19.73 1.77 -6.52
CA SER A 310 -19.56 2.32 -5.16
C SER A 310 -18.85 1.27 -4.28
N PRO A 311 -18.29 1.66 -3.11
CA PRO A 311 -17.77 0.72 -2.12
C PRO A 311 -18.78 -0.38 -1.74
N ALA A 312 -20.07 -0.04 -1.63
CA ALA A 312 -21.10 -1.00 -1.28
C ALA A 312 -21.35 -2.04 -2.38
N GLN A 313 -21.34 -1.61 -3.65
CA GLN A 313 -21.54 -2.53 -4.78
C GLN A 313 -20.33 -3.47 -4.99
N GLY A 314 -19.09 -2.98 -4.83
CA GLY A 314 -17.93 -3.88 -4.90
C GLY A 314 -17.77 -4.78 -3.68
N ALA A 315 -18.24 -4.38 -2.50
CA ALA A 315 -18.42 -5.28 -1.37
C ALA A 315 -19.36 -6.45 -1.72
N ALA A 316 -20.50 -6.16 -2.36
CA ALA A 316 -21.42 -7.20 -2.83
C ALA A 316 -20.80 -8.08 -3.94
N TYR A 317 -20.00 -7.52 -4.84
CA TYR A 317 -19.29 -8.30 -5.87
C TYR A 317 -18.22 -9.21 -5.25
N THR A 318 -17.43 -8.69 -4.31
CA THR A 318 -16.44 -9.47 -3.55
C THR A 318 -17.10 -10.60 -2.75
N ALA A 319 -18.27 -10.34 -2.15
CA ALA A 319 -19.06 -11.38 -1.49
C ALA A 319 -19.50 -12.48 -2.46
N GLN A 320 -19.93 -12.14 -3.69
CA GLN A 320 -20.28 -13.13 -4.71
C GLN A 320 -19.08 -13.98 -5.17
N VAL A 321 -17.89 -13.38 -5.26
CA VAL A 321 -16.65 -14.12 -5.53
C VAL A 321 -16.37 -15.12 -4.39
N LEU A 322 -16.44 -14.68 -3.13
CA LEU A 322 -16.28 -15.57 -1.97
C LEU A 322 -17.34 -16.68 -1.94
N ASP A 323 -18.59 -16.38 -2.27
CA ASP A 323 -19.67 -17.39 -2.35
C ASP A 323 -19.41 -18.43 -3.45
N ALA A 324 -18.84 -18.02 -4.58
CA ALA A 324 -18.46 -18.93 -5.65
C ALA A 324 -17.30 -19.84 -5.22
N LEU A 325 -16.26 -19.28 -4.59
CA LEU A 325 -15.07 -20.03 -4.17
C LEU A 325 -15.34 -20.96 -2.99
N THR A 326 -16.22 -20.57 -2.07
CA THR A 326 -16.62 -21.41 -0.93
C THR A 326 -17.74 -22.38 -1.26
N ALA A 327 -18.24 -22.41 -2.50
CA ALA A 327 -19.32 -23.32 -2.91
C ALA A 327 -18.96 -24.80 -2.67
N ASP A 328 -17.66 -25.13 -2.77
CA ASP A 328 -17.08 -26.40 -2.36
C ASP A 328 -16.02 -26.15 -1.26
N PRO A 329 -16.24 -26.60 -0.01
CA PRO A 329 -15.26 -26.44 1.07
C PRO A 329 -13.89 -27.05 0.80
N ASP A 330 -13.82 -28.15 0.04
CA ASP A 330 -12.55 -28.84 -0.25
C ASP A 330 -11.68 -28.01 -1.21
N VAL A 331 -12.30 -27.26 -2.12
CA VAL A 331 -11.61 -26.31 -3.00
C VAL A 331 -11.15 -25.09 -2.20
N TRP A 332 -12.02 -24.50 -1.39
CA TRP A 332 -11.67 -23.32 -0.61
C TRP A 332 -10.54 -23.58 0.41
N ALA A 333 -10.53 -24.77 1.02
CA ALA A 333 -9.47 -25.19 1.94
C ALA A 333 -8.06 -25.17 1.31
N ARG A 334 -7.95 -25.09 -0.02
CA ARG A 334 -6.71 -24.97 -0.80
C ARG A 334 -6.58 -23.68 -1.60
N THR A 335 -7.43 -22.68 -1.33
CA THR A 335 -7.53 -21.46 -2.15
C THR A 335 -6.99 -20.23 -1.43
N VAL A 336 -6.34 -19.36 -2.20
CA VAL A 336 -6.01 -17.99 -1.82
C VAL A 336 -6.79 -17.03 -2.71
N LEU A 337 -7.54 -16.11 -2.11
CA LEU A 337 -8.13 -14.95 -2.79
C LEU A 337 -7.33 -13.69 -2.43
N LEU A 338 -6.75 -13.05 -3.44
CA LEU A 338 -6.08 -11.76 -3.32
C LEU A 338 -7.02 -10.68 -3.86
N VAL A 339 -7.43 -9.73 -3.01
CA VAL A 339 -8.25 -8.58 -3.42
C VAL A 339 -7.41 -7.32 -3.26
N ASN A 340 -7.05 -6.69 -4.36
CA ASN A 340 -6.31 -5.42 -4.39
C ASN A 340 -7.08 -4.36 -5.20
N PHE A 341 -6.51 -3.17 -5.25
CA PHE A 341 -7.00 -2.06 -6.07
C PHE A 341 -5.88 -1.64 -7.02
N ASP A 342 -6.23 -1.15 -8.20
CA ASP A 342 -5.29 -0.71 -9.22
C ASP A 342 -4.61 0.63 -8.88
N GLU A 343 -5.36 1.62 -8.41
CA GLU A 343 -4.86 2.92 -7.98
C GLU A 343 -5.84 3.56 -6.97
N ASN A 344 -5.69 4.86 -6.70
CA ASN A 344 -6.33 5.51 -5.56
C ASN A 344 -7.48 6.47 -5.93
N ASP A 345 -7.85 6.60 -7.20
CA ASP A 345 -8.76 7.59 -7.79
C ASP A 345 -8.31 9.02 -7.45
N GLY A 346 -7.06 9.18 -6.99
CA GLY A 346 -6.53 10.41 -6.39
C GLY A 346 -7.01 10.72 -4.96
N PHE A 347 -7.72 9.84 -4.28
CA PHE A 347 -7.99 9.96 -2.83
C PHE A 347 -6.68 9.97 -2.03
N PHE A 348 -6.65 10.76 -0.97
CA PHE A 348 -5.46 11.03 -0.19
C PHE A 348 -4.92 9.79 0.52
N ASP A 349 -3.60 9.68 0.58
CA ASP A 349 -2.88 8.78 1.48
C ASP A 349 -1.69 9.54 2.06
N HIS A 350 -1.47 9.41 3.37
CA HIS A 350 -0.46 10.19 4.09
C HIS A 350 0.94 9.60 3.99
N VAL A 351 1.11 8.33 3.61
CA VAL A 351 2.42 7.68 3.60
C VAL A 351 3.13 7.98 2.28
N PRO A 352 4.33 8.60 2.31
CA PRO A 352 5.12 8.74 1.10
C PRO A 352 5.45 7.39 0.49
N PRO A 353 5.16 7.16 -0.79
CA PRO A 353 5.46 5.87 -1.40
C PRO A 353 6.97 5.70 -1.59
N PRO A 354 7.48 4.46 -1.39
CA PRO A 354 8.84 4.10 -1.76
C PRO A 354 9.07 4.43 -3.24
N ALA A 355 10.18 5.10 -3.54
CA ALA A 355 10.57 5.44 -4.90
C ALA A 355 12.09 5.48 -5.01
N PRO A 356 12.67 5.28 -6.21
CA PRO A 356 14.09 5.56 -6.41
C PRO A 356 14.38 7.05 -6.13
N PRO A 357 15.66 7.42 -5.94
CA PRO A 357 16.06 8.81 -5.72
C PRO A 357 15.55 9.72 -6.84
N SER A 358 14.95 10.86 -6.48
CA SER A 358 14.65 11.91 -7.47
C SER A 358 15.94 12.40 -8.12
N LEU A 359 15.89 12.83 -9.38
CA LEU A 359 17.04 13.40 -10.06
C LEU A 359 17.08 14.93 -9.87
N ASP A 360 18.27 15.48 -9.70
CA ASP A 360 18.48 16.93 -9.74
C ASP A 360 18.49 17.48 -11.19
N ALA A 361 18.71 18.78 -11.33
CA ALA A 361 18.72 19.45 -12.64
C ALA A 361 19.84 18.96 -13.58
N ASP A 362 20.92 18.39 -13.03
CA ASP A 362 22.03 17.80 -13.79
C ASP A 362 21.81 16.29 -14.04
N GLY A 363 20.68 15.73 -13.61
CA GLY A 363 20.35 14.32 -13.73
C GLY A 363 21.03 13.43 -12.68
N ARG A 364 21.60 14.00 -11.61
CA ARG A 364 22.22 13.21 -10.53
C ARG A 364 21.17 12.78 -9.48
N PRO A 365 21.25 11.55 -8.95
CA PRO A 365 20.39 11.10 -7.86
C PRO A 365 20.51 11.96 -6.60
N ARG A 366 19.38 12.36 -6.02
CA ARG A 366 19.30 12.98 -4.69
C ARG A 366 19.18 11.89 -3.62
N GLY A 367 20.33 11.44 -3.14
CA GLY A 367 20.49 10.29 -2.26
C GLY A 367 21.25 9.18 -2.98
N GLY A 368 20.85 7.91 -2.81
CA GLY A 368 21.63 6.81 -3.38
C GLY A 368 20.86 5.50 -3.52
N SER A 369 21.46 4.54 -4.21
CA SER A 369 20.91 3.18 -4.33
C SER A 369 22.05 2.17 -4.38
N THR A 370 21.92 1.08 -3.64
CA THR A 370 22.75 -0.13 -3.85
C THR A 370 22.15 -1.06 -4.91
N VAL A 371 20.92 -0.79 -5.36
CA VAL A 371 20.22 -1.56 -6.39
C VAL A 371 20.26 -0.82 -7.73
N ASP A 372 20.31 -1.57 -8.82
CA ASP A 372 20.15 -1.02 -10.18
C ASP A 372 18.76 -0.39 -10.36
N LEU A 373 18.74 0.84 -10.89
CA LEU A 373 17.55 1.67 -11.09
C LEU A 373 17.03 1.64 -12.54
N ALA A 374 17.59 0.77 -13.39
CA ALA A 374 17.15 0.63 -14.77
C ALA A 374 15.64 0.39 -14.88
N GLY A 375 14.99 1.19 -15.74
CA GLY A 375 13.55 1.10 -16.01
C GLY A 375 12.64 1.86 -15.04
N GLU A 376 13.18 2.46 -13.97
CA GLU A 376 12.34 3.13 -12.96
C GLU A 376 12.07 4.62 -13.21
N TYR A 377 12.70 5.23 -14.22
CA TYR A 377 12.53 6.64 -14.55
C TYR A 377 11.84 6.83 -15.90
N HIS A 378 10.96 7.83 -15.97
CA HIS A 378 10.29 8.22 -17.21
C HIS A 378 11.23 9.00 -18.14
N LEU A 379 12.04 8.26 -18.90
CA LEU A 379 13.08 8.84 -19.78
C LEU A 379 12.67 8.90 -21.25
N ARG A 380 11.65 8.14 -21.65
CA ARG A 380 11.23 7.99 -23.04
C ARG A 380 9.85 8.61 -23.24
N PRO A 381 9.58 9.24 -24.39
CA PRO A 381 8.24 9.69 -24.70
C PRO A 381 7.25 8.51 -24.67
N SER A 382 6.01 8.75 -24.27
CA SER A 382 4.92 7.76 -24.39
C SER A 382 4.02 8.14 -25.57
N PRO A 383 4.16 7.51 -26.75
CA PRO A 383 3.41 7.92 -27.95
C PRO A 383 1.90 7.67 -27.81
N ALA A 384 1.51 6.54 -27.22
CA ALA A 384 0.11 6.20 -27.01
C ALA A 384 -0.60 7.14 -26.01
N ASP A 385 0.16 7.74 -25.09
CA ASP A 385 -0.32 8.63 -24.03
C ASP A 385 0.23 10.07 -24.18
N ALA A 386 0.53 10.53 -25.40
CA ALA A 386 1.20 11.81 -25.65
C ALA A 386 0.49 13.03 -25.02
N GLY A 387 -0.83 12.96 -24.83
CA GLY A 387 -1.60 13.99 -24.13
C GLY A 387 -1.27 14.12 -22.64
N LEU A 388 -0.82 13.03 -22.01
CA LEU A 388 -0.45 12.94 -20.59
C LEU A 388 1.06 13.07 -20.35
N ASP A 389 1.89 12.77 -21.35
CA ASP A 389 3.35 12.90 -21.31
C ASP A 389 3.80 14.38 -21.34
N LYS A 390 3.75 15.03 -20.18
CA LYS A 390 4.19 16.43 -20.04
C LYS A 390 5.70 16.51 -19.85
N PRO A 391 6.43 17.34 -20.63
CA PRO A 391 7.89 17.48 -20.51
C PRO A 391 8.42 17.75 -19.10
N ARG A 392 7.68 18.52 -18.29
CA ARG A 392 8.05 18.85 -16.90
C ARG A 392 8.12 17.65 -15.94
N TYR A 393 7.56 16.51 -16.32
CA TYR A 393 7.57 15.27 -15.53
C TYR A 393 8.50 14.20 -16.13
N ARG A 394 9.21 14.52 -17.21
CA ARG A 394 10.24 13.63 -17.76
C ARG A 394 11.44 13.60 -16.81
N GLY A 395 12.05 12.44 -16.66
CA GLY A 395 13.12 12.19 -15.68
C GLY A 395 12.63 11.85 -14.28
N ARG A 396 11.32 11.92 -14.01
CA ARG A 396 10.75 11.53 -12.72
C ARG A 396 10.61 10.02 -12.58
N PRO A 397 10.71 9.46 -11.36
CA PRO A 397 10.35 8.08 -11.08
C PRO A 397 8.91 7.75 -11.51
N TYR A 398 8.72 6.54 -12.03
CA TYR A 398 7.40 6.02 -12.37
C TYR A 398 6.54 5.72 -11.13
N GLY A 399 7.16 5.21 -10.08
CA GLY A 399 6.47 4.75 -8.88
C GLY A 399 7.44 4.49 -7.71
N LEU A 400 6.97 3.89 -6.62
CA LEU A 400 5.59 3.43 -6.43
C LEU A 400 4.59 4.60 -6.32
N GLY A 401 3.31 4.31 -6.50
CA GLY A 401 2.21 5.26 -6.27
C GLY A 401 1.66 5.16 -4.84
N PRO A 402 0.56 5.88 -4.51
CA PRO A 402 -0.04 5.86 -3.18
C PRO A 402 -0.43 4.45 -2.69
N ARG A 403 -0.55 4.28 -1.37
CA ARG A 403 -1.07 3.02 -0.83
C ARG A 403 -2.50 2.79 -1.28
N VAL A 404 -2.80 1.53 -1.58
CA VAL A 404 -4.14 1.05 -1.94
C VAL A 404 -4.45 -0.20 -1.11
N PRO A 405 -5.72 -0.50 -0.82
CA PRO A 405 -6.05 -1.69 -0.03
C PRO A 405 -5.58 -2.99 -0.68
N MET A 406 -5.16 -3.94 0.15
CA MET A 406 -4.88 -5.31 -0.24
C MET A 406 -5.31 -6.26 0.87
N TYR A 407 -6.32 -7.08 0.58
CA TYR A 407 -6.76 -8.17 1.44
C TYR A 407 -6.15 -9.48 0.93
N VAL A 408 -5.53 -10.22 1.84
CA VAL A 408 -5.11 -11.60 1.60
C VAL A 408 -6.13 -12.50 2.30
N ILE A 409 -7.05 -13.09 1.54
CA ILE A 409 -8.20 -13.84 2.07
C ILE A 409 -8.01 -15.33 1.79
N SER A 410 -7.81 -16.11 2.84
CA SER A 410 -7.48 -17.53 2.74
C SER A 410 -7.62 -18.20 4.11
N PRO A 411 -7.84 -19.52 4.17
CA PRO A 411 -7.75 -20.26 5.43
C PRO A 411 -6.42 -20.06 6.19
N TRP A 412 -5.33 -19.77 5.46
CA TRP A 412 -3.99 -19.50 6.02
C TRP A 412 -3.74 -18.03 6.40
N SER A 413 -4.67 -17.11 6.15
CA SER A 413 -4.46 -15.69 6.45
C SER A 413 -5.40 -15.13 7.51
N ARG A 414 -6.10 -16.02 8.23
CA ARG A 414 -7.07 -15.69 9.29
C ARG A 414 -6.41 -14.97 10.48
N GLY A 415 -7.21 -14.22 11.23
CA GLY A 415 -6.82 -13.63 12.52
C GLY A 415 -6.58 -12.11 12.51
N GLY A 416 -7.09 -11.41 11.50
CA GLY A 416 -7.08 -9.94 11.50
C GLY A 416 -5.69 -9.32 11.53
N ARG A 417 -4.70 -9.97 10.91
CA ARG A 417 -3.31 -9.53 10.95
C ARG A 417 -3.07 -8.31 10.07
N VAL A 418 -1.96 -7.62 10.31
CA VAL A 418 -1.48 -6.54 9.46
C VAL A 418 -0.06 -6.82 8.95
N SER A 419 0.15 -6.68 7.64
CA SER A 419 1.48 -6.77 7.03
C SER A 419 1.98 -5.40 6.60
N SER A 420 3.14 -5.01 7.13
CA SER A 420 3.82 -3.74 6.85
C SER A 420 5.09 -3.92 6.00
N GLU A 421 5.26 -5.09 5.38
CA GLU A 421 6.22 -5.25 4.27
C GLU A 421 5.75 -4.45 3.06
N VAL A 422 6.69 -3.88 2.29
CA VAL A 422 6.36 -3.07 1.12
C VAL A 422 5.95 -3.99 -0.01
N PHE A 423 4.78 -3.75 -0.58
CA PHE A 423 4.28 -4.50 -1.73
C PHE A 423 3.79 -3.54 -2.82
N ASP A 424 3.87 -3.96 -4.08
CA ASP A 424 3.08 -3.41 -5.17
C ASP A 424 2.39 -4.52 -5.98
N HIS A 425 1.80 -4.20 -7.13
CA HIS A 425 1.10 -5.20 -7.96
C HIS A 425 2.00 -6.31 -8.49
N THR A 426 3.30 -6.08 -8.61
CA THR A 426 4.25 -7.15 -8.97
C THR A 426 4.43 -8.16 -7.86
N SER A 427 4.07 -7.83 -6.61
CA SER A 427 4.06 -8.80 -5.49
C SER A 427 3.07 -9.93 -5.72
N VAL A 428 1.98 -9.70 -6.46
CA VAL A 428 1.04 -10.76 -6.89
C VAL A 428 1.74 -11.74 -7.83
N ILE A 429 2.46 -11.22 -8.84
CA ILE A 429 3.28 -12.06 -9.73
C ILE A 429 4.29 -12.83 -8.90
N ARG A 430 5.02 -12.17 -8.00
CA ARG A 430 6.05 -12.81 -7.17
C ARG A 430 5.50 -13.88 -6.25
N PHE A 431 4.29 -13.72 -5.70
CA PHE A 431 3.61 -14.79 -4.99
C PHE A 431 3.39 -16.02 -5.88
N LEU A 432 2.94 -15.80 -7.12
CA LEU A 432 2.79 -16.87 -8.13
C LEU A 432 4.14 -17.48 -8.52
N GLU A 433 5.23 -16.70 -8.60
CA GLU A 433 6.59 -17.24 -8.84
C GLU A 433 6.99 -18.19 -7.70
N ARG A 434 6.78 -17.76 -6.44
CA ARG A 434 7.09 -18.58 -5.25
C ARG A 434 6.27 -19.85 -5.22
N ARG A 435 5.01 -19.77 -5.64
CA ARG A 435 4.10 -20.91 -5.62
C ARG A 435 4.31 -21.87 -6.79
N PHE A 436 4.45 -21.39 -8.02
CA PHE A 436 4.41 -22.22 -9.22
C PHE A 436 5.75 -22.32 -9.96
N GLY A 437 6.80 -21.63 -9.48
CA GLY A 437 8.15 -21.73 -10.05
C GLY A 437 8.34 -21.04 -11.40
N VAL A 438 7.42 -20.15 -11.80
CA VAL A 438 7.48 -19.43 -13.09
C VAL A 438 8.03 -18.02 -12.85
N LEU A 439 9.23 -17.71 -13.32
CA LEU A 439 9.85 -16.38 -13.15
C LEU A 439 9.32 -15.35 -14.14
N GLU A 440 9.06 -14.11 -13.68
CA GLU A 440 8.78 -12.94 -14.50
C GLU A 440 10.02 -12.03 -14.64
N PRO A 441 10.77 -12.13 -15.75
CA PRO A 441 11.97 -11.33 -15.97
C PRO A 441 11.69 -9.84 -16.25
N ASN A 442 10.44 -9.46 -16.55
CA ASN A 442 10.12 -8.05 -16.83
C ASN A 442 10.15 -7.16 -15.58
N ILE A 443 10.00 -7.73 -14.38
CA ILE A 443 10.07 -6.97 -13.12
C ILE A 443 11.49 -6.41 -12.98
N SER A 444 11.59 -5.08 -12.90
CA SER A 444 12.87 -4.39 -12.79
C SER A 444 13.70 -4.84 -11.57
N PRO A 445 15.04 -4.70 -11.62
CA PRO A 445 15.90 -5.04 -10.49
C PRO A 445 15.50 -4.31 -9.20
N TRP A 446 15.24 -3.00 -9.29
CA TRP A 446 14.81 -2.18 -8.16
C TRP A 446 13.51 -2.69 -7.52
N ARG A 447 12.48 -2.91 -8.34
CA ARG A 447 11.16 -3.31 -7.84
C ARG A 447 11.19 -4.71 -7.23
N ARG A 448 11.93 -5.64 -7.84
CA ARG A 448 12.13 -7.00 -7.30
C ARG A 448 12.88 -6.99 -5.96
N ALA A 449 13.82 -6.06 -5.78
CA ALA A 449 14.56 -5.90 -4.54
C ALA A 449 13.70 -5.28 -3.41
N VAL A 450 12.89 -4.27 -3.73
CA VAL A 450 12.13 -3.46 -2.75
C VAL A 450 10.78 -4.08 -2.38
N CYS A 451 9.99 -4.53 -3.35
CA CYS A 451 8.68 -5.11 -3.06
C CYS A 451 8.83 -6.52 -2.50
N GLY A 452 7.87 -7.00 -1.73
CA GLY A 452 7.80 -8.36 -1.21
C GLY A 452 7.08 -9.34 -2.15
N ASP A 453 6.83 -10.56 -1.69
CA ASP A 453 6.17 -11.64 -2.46
C ASP A 453 4.88 -12.15 -1.80
N LEU A 454 4.34 -11.40 -0.84
CA LEU A 454 3.13 -11.69 -0.05
C LEU A 454 3.20 -12.93 0.85
N THR A 455 4.30 -13.69 0.87
CA THR A 455 4.38 -14.94 1.65
C THR A 455 4.28 -14.70 3.16
N ALA A 456 4.76 -13.56 3.67
CA ALA A 456 4.65 -13.16 5.07
C ALA A 456 3.20 -12.92 5.54
N CYS A 457 2.24 -12.83 4.62
CA CYS A 457 0.82 -12.65 4.93
C CYS A 457 0.10 -13.95 5.34
N PHE A 458 0.79 -15.10 5.31
CA PHE A 458 0.22 -16.41 5.58
C PHE A 458 0.79 -17.04 6.86
N ASP A 459 -0.06 -17.75 7.59
CA ASP A 459 0.30 -18.64 8.69
C ASP A 459 0.09 -20.08 8.24
N PHE A 460 1.16 -20.84 8.14
CA PHE A 460 1.08 -22.27 7.82
C PHE A 460 1.23 -23.17 9.07
N SER A 461 1.33 -22.59 10.26
CA SER A 461 1.50 -23.33 11.53
C SER A 461 0.25 -24.09 11.97
N GLY A 462 -0.93 -23.71 11.45
CA GLY A 462 -2.22 -24.31 11.81
C GLY A 462 -2.94 -23.62 12.98
N ALA A 463 -2.58 -22.39 13.32
CA ALA A 463 -3.30 -21.59 14.32
C ALA A 463 -4.78 -21.37 13.90
N ASP A 464 -5.68 -21.43 14.89
CA ASP A 464 -7.12 -21.23 14.71
C ASP A 464 -7.57 -20.03 15.56
N PRO A 465 -7.64 -18.82 14.97
CA PRO A 465 -8.02 -17.60 15.69
C PRO A 465 -9.54 -17.57 15.99
N GLU A 466 -9.98 -16.61 16.79
CA GLU A 466 -11.41 -16.39 17.08
C GLU A 466 -12.17 -15.77 15.89
N PRO A 467 -13.47 -16.08 15.72
CA PRO A 467 -14.28 -15.56 14.62
C PRO A 467 -14.57 -14.05 14.75
N PRO A 468 -14.48 -13.28 13.65
CA PRO A 468 -14.85 -11.87 13.62
C PRO A 468 -16.37 -11.66 13.52
N MET A 469 -16.83 -10.42 13.66
CA MET A 469 -18.19 -10.00 13.34
C MET A 469 -18.32 -9.69 11.84
N LEU A 470 -19.36 -10.23 11.18
CA LEU A 470 -19.40 -10.33 9.72
C LEU A 470 -20.74 -9.83 9.15
N PRO A 471 -20.88 -8.57 8.73
CA PRO A 471 -22.15 -8.01 8.23
C PRO A 471 -22.34 -8.22 6.72
N SER A 472 -23.60 -8.40 6.26
CA SER A 472 -23.96 -8.50 4.83
C SER A 472 -23.87 -7.15 4.10
N PRO A 473 -23.28 -7.08 2.88
CA PRO A 473 -23.23 -5.85 2.10
C PRO A 473 -24.46 -5.59 1.21
N SER A 474 -25.39 -6.55 1.09
CA SER A 474 -26.44 -6.55 0.06
C SER A 474 -27.37 -5.35 0.10
N GLU A 475 -27.84 -4.96 1.30
CA GLU A 475 -28.78 -3.85 1.45
C GLU A 475 -28.16 -2.51 1.02
N ASP A 476 -26.90 -2.26 1.38
CA ASP A 476 -26.22 -1.04 0.99
C ASP A 476 -25.88 -1.02 -0.50
N ALA A 477 -25.58 -2.18 -1.10
CA ALA A 477 -25.34 -2.28 -2.53
C ALA A 477 -26.58 -1.87 -3.36
N ASP A 478 -27.76 -2.37 -2.98
CA ASP A 478 -29.03 -2.03 -3.63
C ASP A 478 -29.36 -0.54 -3.47
N ARG A 479 -29.18 -0.01 -2.25
CA ARG A 479 -29.36 1.42 -1.99
C ARG A 479 -28.39 2.27 -2.82
N ALA A 480 -27.14 1.85 -2.95
CA ALA A 480 -26.12 2.60 -3.69
C ALA A 480 -26.39 2.58 -5.20
N ALA A 481 -26.80 1.42 -5.74
CA ALA A 481 -27.23 1.31 -7.13
C ALA A 481 -28.39 2.26 -7.45
N ALA A 482 -29.39 2.34 -6.56
CA ALA A 482 -30.56 3.19 -6.69
C ALA A 482 -30.25 4.71 -6.70
N LEU A 483 -29.09 5.13 -6.18
CA LEU A 483 -28.70 6.55 -6.22
C LEU A 483 -28.52 7.08 -7.64
N GLY A 484 -28.09 6.29 -8.62
CA GLY A 484 -27.93 6.73 -10.02
C GLY A 484 -26.96 7.91 -10.34
N TRP A 485 -26.44 8.65 -9.35
CA TRP A 485 -25.55 9.81 -9.53
C TRP A 485 -24.40 9.85 -8.51
N ARG A 486 -23.38 10.69 -8.77
CA ARG A 486 -22.26 11.00 -7.85
C ARG A 486 -22.56 12.21 -7.00
N THR A 487 -21.93 12.25 -5.84
CA THR A 487 -21.94 13.38 -4.92
C THR A 487 -20.52 13.92 -4.78
N THR A 488 -20.35 15.24 -4.74
CA THR A 488 -19.10 15.84 -4.24
C THR A 488 -19.33 16.28 -2.79
N PRO A 489 -18.89 15.50 -1.79
CA PRO A 489 -19.09 15.84 -0.39
C PRO A 489 -18.43 17.19 -0.08
N PRO A 490 -19.12 18.08 0.66
CA PRO A 490 -18.55 19.36 1.03
C PRO A 490 -17.40 19.16 2.01
N ALA A 491 -16.26 19.80 1.75
CA ALA A 491 -15.16 19.78 2.69
C ALA A 491 -15.46 20.67 3.92
N PRO A 492 -15.06 20.28 5.14
CA PRO A 492 -15.26 21.09 6.34
C PRO A 492 -14.61 22.48 6.23
N ALA A 493 -15.30 23.52 6.71
CA ALA A 493 -14.77 24.88 6.68
C ALA A 493 -13.51 25.07 7.55
N THR A 494 -13.39 24.28 8.62
CA THR A 494 -12.23 24.28 9.53
C THR A 494 -11.63 22.87 9.57
N PRO A 495 -10.32 22.72 9.31
CA PRO A 495 -9.67 21.42 9.40
C PRO A 495 -9.63 20.93 10.86
N ARG A 496 -9.85 19.64 11.04
CA ARG A 496 -9.69 18.94 12.32
C ARG A 496 -8.68 17.82 12.13
N ALA A 497 -7.95 17.47 13.18
CA ALA A 497 -7.12 16.27 13.12
C ALA A 497 -8.02 15.07 12.80
N PRO A 498 -7.64 14.22 11.82
CA PRO A 498 -8.40 13.00 11.55
C PRO A 498 -8.32 12.06 12.75
N ALA A 499 -9.37 11.25 12.92
CA ALA A 499 -9.46 10.29 14.01
C ALA A 499 -9.24 8.87 13.48
N GLN A 500 -8.54 8.06 14.28
CA GLN A 500 -8.40 6.63 14.08
C GLN A 500 -8.81 5.93 15.37
N ALA A 501 -9.48 4.78 15.25
CA ALA A 501 -9.89 4.00 16.41
C ALA A 501 -8.66 3.47 17.18
N ASP A 502 -8.73 3.48 18.50
CA ASP A 502 -7.70 2.89 19.34
C ASP A 502 -7.72 1.36 19.24
N GLY A 503 -6.54 0.73 19.31
CA GLY A 503 -6.41 -0.72 19.36
C GLY A 503 -5.22 -1.24 18.58
N PHE A 504 -4.99 -2.53 18.74
CA PHE A 504 -3.85 -3.24 18.16
C PHE A 504 -4.34 -4.33 17.19
N ARG A 505 -3.53 -4.61 16.18
CA ARG A 505 -3.70 -5.75 15.26
C ARG A 505 -2.43 -6.58 15.25
N PRO A 506 -2.51 -7.92 15.33
CA PRO A 506 -1.31 -8.74 15.29
C PRO A 506 -0.50 -8.48 14.01
N ALA A 507 0.79 -8.16 14.14
CA ALA A 507 1.63 -7.88 12.99
C ALA A 507 2.19 -9.16 12.35
N CYS A 508 2.21 -9.22 11.01
CA CYS A 508 2.97 -10.22 10.26
C CYS A 508 4.49 -10.04 10.46
N PRO A 509 5.31 -11.08 10.25
CA PRO A 509 6.76 -10.98 10.35
C PRO A 509 7.35 -9.85 9.48
N SER A 510 8.35 -9.14 9.99
CA SER A 510 9.08 -8.13 9.21
C SER A 510 10.30 -8.73 8.53
N PRO A 511 10.61 -8.37 7.28
CA PRO A 511 11.88 -8.74 6.64
C PRO A 511 13.01 -7.73 6.91
N TYR A 512 12.73 -6.66 7.65
CA TYR A 512 13.63 -5.52 7.82
C TYR A 512 14.37 -5.55 9.16
N ALA A 513 15.63 -5.12 9.14
CA ALA A 513 16.40 -4.78 10.33
C ALA A 513 17.15 -3.48 10.03
N LEU A 514 16.49 -2.34 10.32
CA LEU A 514 16.92 -1.03 9.87
C LEU A 514 17.57 -0.25 11.00
N GLU A 515 18.65 0.44 10.67
CA GLU A 515 19.33 1.35 11.57
C GLU A 515 19.72 2.62 10.82
N SER A 516 19.75 3.73 11.55
CA SER A 516 20.43 4.92 11.08
C SER A 516 21.06 5.67 12.24
N ASP A 517 22.20 6.29 11.95
CA ASP A 517 22.94 7.10 12.89
C ASP A 517 23.64 8.25 12.16
N ILE A 518 24.03 9.26 12.92
CA ILE A 518 24.67 10.46 12.41
C ILE A 518 25.89 10.82 13.24
N ALA A 519 27.01 11.03 12.54
CA ALA A 519 28.24 11.55 13.12
C ALA A 519 28.50 12.96 12.60
N VAL A 520 29.06 13.84 13.42
CA VAL A 520 29.42 15.21 13.04
C VAL A 520 30.91 15.39 13.27
N ASP A 521 31.64 15.81 12.23
CA ASP A 521 33.07 16.08 12.37
C ASP A 521 33.35 17.45 13.02
N GLY A 522 34.59 17.67 13.44
CA GLY A 522 35.02 18.94 14.04
C GLY A 522 34.95 20.15 13.10
N GLN A 523 34.59 19.96 11.83
CA GLN A 523 34.35 21.02 10.83
C GLN A 523 32.85 21.27 10.62
N GLY A 524 31.97 20.62 11.40
CA GLY A 524 30.52 20.80 11.33
C GLY A 524 29.86 20.06 10.16
N ARG A 525 30.56 19.13 9.49
CA ARG A 525 29.95 18.27 8.46
C ARG A 525 29.33 17.07 9.12
N ALA A 526 28.06 16.82 8.82
CA ALA A 526 27.38 15.63 9.30
C ALA A 526 27.49 14.50 8.26
N ARG A 527 27.64 13.27 8.74
CA ARG A 527 27.58 12.04 7.95
C ARG A 527 26.45 11.19 8.49
N LEU A 528 25.36 11.10 7.73
CA LEU A 528 24.26 10.18 8.00
C LEU A 528 24.62 8.81 7.44
N THR A 529 24.48 7.77 8.24
CA THR A 529 24.67 6.37 7.85
C THR A 529 23.34 5.64 7.98
N LEU A 530 22.99 4.88 6.94
CA LEU A 530 21.76 4.10 6.83
C LEU A 530 22.15 2.64 6.60
N THR A 531 21.67 1.74 7.44
CA THR A 531 22.00 0.32 7.39
C THR A 531 20.72 -0.50 7.31
N ASN A 532 20.76 -1.55 6.49
CA ASN A 532 19.74 -2.58 6.44
C ASN A 532 20.40 -3.94 6.63
N ALA A 533 20.31 -4.50 7.84
CA ALA A 533 20.77 -5.85 8.14
C ALA A 533 19.70 -6.92 7.84
N GLY A 534 18.52 -6.51 7.38
CA GLY A 534 17.42 -7.41 7.01
C GLY A 534 17.65 -8.10 5.67
N ALA A 535 16.64 -8.86 5.22
CA ALA A 535 16.72 -9.62 3.97
C ALA A 535 16.15 -8.87 2.76
N ARG A 536 15.15 -8.00 2.98
CA ARG A 536 14.48 -7.22 1.92
C ARG A 536 15.12 -5.85 1.77
N ALA A 537 15.27 -5.34 0.54
CA ALA A 537 15.77 -3.98 0.36
C ALA A 537 14.80 -2.96 0.95
N ALA A 538 15.33 -1.92 1.58
CA ALA A 538 14.53 -0.86 2.20
C ALA A 538 14.75 0.47 1.46
N VAL A 539 13.68 1.27 1.37
CA VAL A 539 13.75 2.65 0.90
C VAL A 539 13.64 3.58 2.10
N PHE A 540 14.65 4.40 2.31
CA PHE A 540 14.65 5.46 3.31
C PHE A 540 14.31 6.80 2.66
N HIS A 541 13.46 7.59 3.30
CA HIS A 541 13.20 8.99 2.98
C HIS A 541 13.87 9.86 4.03
N VAL A 542 14.75 10.78 3.62
CA VAL A 542 15.45 11.70 4.52
C VAL A 542 15.02 13.12 4.18
N TYR A 543 14.20 13.70 5.06
CA TYR A 543 13.75 15.10 4.98
C TYR A 543 14.69 15.98 5.79
N ASP A 544 15.18 17.05 5.17
CA ASP A 544 15.79 18.17 5.90
C ASP A 544 14.69 19.11 6.35
N ARG A 545 14.40 19.13 7.65
CA ARG A 545 13.33 19.94 8.21
C ARG A 545 13.67 21.44 8.20
N ARG A 546 14.94 21.79 7.96
CA ARG A 546 15.37 23.19 7.74
C ARG A 546 15.20 23.63 6.29
N ASP A 547 15.01 22.71 5.35
CA ASP A 547 14.76 22.97 3.93
C ASP A 547 13.78 21.93 3.33
N LEU A 548 12.52 21.99 3.77
CA LEU A 548 11.48 21.09 3.26
C LEU A 548 11.12 21.37 1.79
N GLU A 549 11.46 22.54 1.27
CA GLU A 549 11.28 22.89 -0.15
C GLU A 549 12.23 22.10 -1.06
N ALA A 550 13.37 21.60 -0.56
CA ALA A 550 14.20 20.66 -1.31
C ALA A 550 13.49 19.31 -1.54
N GLY A 551 12.58 18.91 -0.66
CA GLY A 551 12.00 17.57 -0.62
C GLY A 551 13.01 16.52 -0.15
N PRO A 552 12.59 15.24 -0.01
CA PRO A 552 13.44 14.22 0.58
C PRO A 552 14.58 13.80 -0.35
N ARG A 553 15.73 13.46 0.23
CA ARG A 553 16.69 12.52 -0.41
C ARG A 553 16.19 11.11 -0.16
N ARG A 554 16.31 10.21 -1.14
CA ARG A 554 15.92 8.79 -0.97
C ARG A 554 17.10 7.86 -1.08
N TYR A 555 17.07 6.76 -0.32
CA TYR A 555 18.10 5.75 -0.33
C TYR A 555 17.50 4.36 -0.46
N THR A 556 17.86 3.62 -1.50
CA THR A 556 17.52 2.20 -1.61
C THR A 556 18.71 1.36 -1.16
N ILE A 557 18.52 0.51 -0.15
CA ILE A 557 19.58 -0.27 0.48
C ILE A 557 19.16 -1.73 0.54
N GLU A 558 19.87 -2.59 -0.19
CA GLU A 558 19.71 -4.05 -0.13
C GLU A 558 19.97 -4.60 1.27
N GLY A 559 19.46 -5.80 1.52
CA GLY A 559 19.77 -6.54 2.73
C GLY A 559 21.28 -6.78 2.90
N GLY A 560 21.77 -6.58 4.11
CA GLY A 560 23.19 -6.68 4.46
C GLY A 560 24.07 -5.52 3.95
N ARG A 561 23.49 -4.41 3.51
CA ARG A 561 24.22 -3.24 3.01
C ARG A 561 24.06 -2.01 3.88
N THR A 562 24.98 -1.07 3.66
CA THR A 562 25.01 0.25 4.30
C THR A 562 25.34 1.30 3.24
N LEU A 563 24.72 2.48 3.36
CA LEU A 563 25.09 3.69 2.63
C LEU A 563 25.29 4.84 3.61
N SER A 564 26.20 5.76 3.26
CA SER A 564 26.37 7.02 3.98
C SER A 564 26.27 8.19 3.02
N ASP A 565 25.73 9.31 3.50
CA ASP A 565 25.72 10.58 2.78
C ASP A 565 26.14 11.73 3.70
N ALA A 566 26.66 12.78 3.08
CA ALA A 566 27.10 14.00 3.75
C ALA A 566 25.98 15.04 3.79
N TRP A 567 25.88 15.73 4.93
CA TRP A 567 24.99 16.85 5.14
C TRP A 567 25.75 18.10 5.58
N ALA A 568 25.41 19.23 4.97
CA ALA A 568 25.86 20.53 5.44
C ALA A 568 25.09 20.84 6.72
N ALA A 569 25.78 20.81 7.85
CA ALA A 569 25.14 20.90 9.15
C ALA A 569 25.57 22.15 9.94
N GLY A 570 26.33 23.06 9.31
CA GLY A 570 26.66 24.42 9.74
C GLY A 570 26.54 24.68 11.25
N ASP A 571 25.60 25.54 11.62
CA ASP A 571 25.26 25.88 13.01
C ASP A 571 24.16 24.99 13.62
N GLY A 572 23.62 24.03 12.86
CA GLY A 572 22.58 23.11 13.31
C GLY A 572 22.05 22.22 12.21
N LEU A 573 21.27 21.22 12.61
CA LEU A 573 20.72 20.18 11.74
C LEU A 573 19.35 19.73 12.27
N ASP A 574 18.41 19.40 11.39
CA ASP A 574 17.18 18.69 11.76
C ASP A 574 16.79 17.72 10.64
N LEU A 575 17.22 16.47 10.74
CA LEU A 575 16.91 15.42 9.76
C LEU A 575 15.86 14.47 10.29
N GLN A 576 14.81 14.25 9.51
CA GLN A 576 13.81 13.21 9.74
C GLN A 576 14.00 12.08 8.72
N VAL A 577 14.32 10.89 9.22
CA VAL A 577 14.52 9.67 8.45
C VAL A 577 13.30 8.77 8.63
N MET A 578 12.69 8.36 7.53
CA MET A 578 11.54 7.46 7.51
C MET A 578 11.88 6.22 6.67
N GLY A 579 11.39 5.06 7.08
CA GLY A 579 11.55 3.79 6.36
C GLY A 579 10.29 2.93 6.44
N PRO A 580 10.32 1.71 5.86
CA PRO A 580 9.21 0.78 5.94
C PRO A 580 8.99 0.27 7.38
N ASP A 581 7.85 -0.39 7.62
CA ASP A 581 7.49 -0.97 8.92
C ASP A 581 7.56 0.01 10.10
N GLY A 582 7.18 1.27 9.85
CA GLY A 582 7.14 2.33 10.85
C GLY A 582 8.52 2.85 11.29
N PHE A 583 9.61 2.46 10.63
CA PHE A 583 10.94 2.94 10.98
C PHE A 583 11.02 4.46 10.89
N HIS A 584 11.46 5.08 11.99
CA HIS A 584 11.63 6.52 12.09
C HIS A 584 12.85 6.86 12.94
N ARG A 585 13.65 7.82 12.47
CA ARG A 585 14.64 8.54 13.28
C ARG A 585 14.52 10.03 13.07
N ARG A 586 14.74 10.82 14.11
CA ARG A 586 14.99 12.25 13.98
C ARG A 586 16.30 12.62 14.64
N PHE A 587 17.09 13.44 13.97
CA PHE A 587 18.36 13.96 14.48
C PHE A 587 18.32 15.49 14.43
N GLU A 588 18.07 16.10 15.58
CA GLU A 588 18.03 17.55 15.76
C GLU A 588 19.22 17.99 16.60
N ARG A 589 19.96 19.01 16.15
CA ARG A 589 21.02 19.64 16.92
C ARG A 589 21.20 21.13 16.62
N ALA A 590 21.75 21.83 17.61
CA ALA A 590 22.34 23.16 17.50
C ALA A 590 23.84 23.10 17.83
N GLY A 591 24.68 23.75 17.04
CA GLY A 591 26.15 23.72 17.19
C GLY A 591 26.77 22.37 16.83
N SER A 592 27.99 22.08 17.27
CA SER A 592 28.77 20.90 16.82
C SER A 592 28.47 19.59 17.57
N ASP A 593 27.64 19.59 18.60
CA ASP A 593 27.33 18.40 19.39
C ASP A 593 26.24 17.55 18.69
N ALA A 594 26.58 16.30 18.35
CA ALA A 594 25.66 15.34 17.73
C ALA A 594 24.81 14.56 18.76
N GLY A 595 25.07 14.77 20.06
CA GLY A 595 24.56 13.93 21.13
C GLY A 595 25.21 12.54 21.16
N PRO A 596 24.85 11.71 22.14
CA PRO A 596 25.34 10.35 22.29
C PRO A 596 24.87 9.46 21.13
N GLU A 597 25.67 8.44 20.82
CA GLU A 597 25.21 7.32 20.00
C GLU A 597 24.13 6.55 20.78
N ALA A 598 23.06 6.15 20.08
CA ALA A 598 21.93 5.47 20.68
C ALA A 598 21.56 4.24 19.86
N ALA A 599 21.63 3.07 20.49
CA ALA A 599 21.28 1.78 19.88
C ALA A 599 20.20 1.07 20.71
N LEU A 600 19.25 0.43 20.03
CA LEU A 600 18.15 -0.29 20.65
C LEU A 600 18.26 -1.80 20.37
N ALA A 601 17.92 -2.62 21.36
CA ALA A 601 17.84 -4.06 21.21
C ALA A 601 16.76 -4.65 22.13
N TRP A 602 16.08 -5.73 21.71
CA TRP A 602 15.27 -6.52 22.65
C TRP A 602 16.15 -7.43 23.51
N SER A 603 15.80 -7.55 24.78
CA SER A 603 16.36 -8.54 25.70
C SER A 603 15.26 -9.29 26.45
N ARG A 604 15.63 -10.32 27.23
CA ARG A 604 14.68 -11.02 28.12
C ARG A 604 14.05 -10.10 29.18
N GLU A 605 14.69 -8.97 29.47
CA GLU A 605 14.23 -7.98 30.45
C GLU A 605 13.30 -6.91 29.84
N GLY A 606 13.13 -6.90 28.52
CA GLY A 606 12.40 -5.86 27.78
C GLY A 606 13.27 -5.11 26.77
N LEU A 607 12.80 -3.93 26.35
CA LEU A 607 13.50 -3.07 25.39
C LEU A 607 14.74 -2.46 26.05
N VAL A 608 15.91 -2.65 25.45
CA VAL A 608 17.18 -2.12 25.96
C VAL A 608 17.64 -0.98 25.09
N LEU A 609 17.88 0.17 25.71
CA LEU A 609 18.53 1.32 25.11
C LEU A 609 19.97 1.39 25.61
N ASN A 610 20.92 1.27 24.68
CA ASN A 610 22.34 1.48 24.91
C ASN A 610 22.71 2.88 24.43
N LEU A 611 23.27 3.68 25.33
CA LEU A 611 23.71 5.04 25.07
C LEU A 611 25.21 5.10 25.22
N ILE A 612 25.91 5.69 24.26
CA ILE A 612 27.35 5.92 24.35
C ILE A 612 27.59 7.43 24.20
N GLY A 613 28.01 8.06 25.28
CA GLY A 613 28.35 9.48 25.29
C GLY A 613 28.54 10.03 26.70
N ALA A 614 28.59 11.35 26.81
CA ALA A 614 28.79 12.04 28.07
C ALA A 614 27.70 13.09 28.30
N GLY A 615 27.34 13.30 29.57
CA GLY A 615 26.42 14.35 30.02
C GLY A 615 25.05 13.84 30.45
N GLU A 616 24.24 14.79 30.91
CA GLU A 616 22.86 14.54 31.31
C GLU A 616 21.93 14.54 30.10
N MET A 617 21.05 13.56 30.05
CA MET A 617 20.04 13.39 29.00
C MET A 617 18.72 12.90 29.58
N ARG A 618 17.64 13.29 28.92
CA ARG A 618 16.27 12.91 29.23
C ARG A 618 15.79 11.88 28.22
N VAL A 619 15.31 10.75 28.70
CA VAL A 619 14.72 9.67 27.91
C VAL A 619 13.22 9.62 28.19
N VAL A 620 12.41 9.85 27.17
CA VAL A 620 10.95 9.76 27.20
C VAL A 620 10.51 8.54 26.41
N SER A 621 9.64 7.74 27.01
CA SER A 621 9.16 6.46 26.50
C SER A 621 7.69 6.30 26.90
N GLY A 622 6.77 6.55 25.96
CA GLY A 622 5.34 6.65 26.28
C GLY A 622 5.09 7.76 27.31
N GLU A 623 4.41 7.41 28.41
CA GLU A 623 4.17 8.33 29.54
C GLU A 623 5.34 8.39 30.55
N THR A 624 6.39 7.59 30.35
CA THR A 624 7.52 7.50 31.27
C THR A 624 8.64 8.45 30.85
N GLU A 625 9.17 9.21 31.82
CA GLU A 625 10.34 10.08 31.65
C GLU A 625 11.43 9.69 32.64
N ARG A 626 12.68 9.57 32.17
CA ARG A 626 13.87 9.27 32.99
C ARG A 626 14.99 10.25 32.66
N VAL A 627 15.65 10.78 33.69
CA VAL A 627 16.89 11.55 33.55
C VAL A 627 18.07 10.62 33.79
N VAL A 628 19.05 10.64 32.89
CA VAL A 628 20.19 9.74 32.86
C VAL A 628 21.45 10.57 32.69
N THR A 629 22.46 10.34 33.51
CA THR A 629 23.79 10.92 33.33
C THR A 629 24.71 9.84 32.80
N ALA A 630 25.30 10.06 31.63
CA ALA A 630 26.27 9.16 31.02
C ALA A 630 27.70 9.72 31.15
N ASP A 631 28.66 8.82 31.35
CA ASP A 631 30.10 9.05 31.19
C ASP A 631 30.70 7.80 30.52
N GLY A 632 30.38 7.63 29.24
CA GLY A 632 30.63 6.42 28.46
C GLY A 632 29.36 5.64 28.13
N ALA A 633 29.43 4.31 28.24
CA ALA A 633 28.31 3.43 27.91
C ALA A 633 27.31 3.30 29.07
N VAL A 634 26.04 3.58 28.80
CA VAL A 634 24.92 3.37 29.74
C VAL A 634 23.91 2.43 29.11
N ARG A 635 23.48 1.42 29.88
CA ARG A 635 22.43 0.47 29.51
C ARG A 635 21.17 0.78 30.30
N LEU A 636 20.07 1.03 29.61
CA LEU A 636 18.75 1.27 30.19
C LEU A 636 17.77 0.19 29.74
N VAL A 637 17.11 -0.46 30.69
CA VAL A 637 15.96 -1.33 30.40
C VAL A 637 14.71 -0.46 30.48
N LEU A 638 13.99 -0.36 29.39
CA LEU A 638 12.75 0.41 29.27
C LEU A 638 11.58 -0.53 29.50
N ASP A 639 10.67 -0.11 30.39
CA ASP A 639 9.42 -0.83 30.63
C ASP A 639 8.51 -0.61 29.42
N TRP A 640 8.60 -1.50 28.45
CA TRP A 640 7.86 -1.39 27.20
C TRP A 640 7.09 -2.67 26.90
N VAL A 641 5.77 -2.57 26.95
CA VAL A 641 4.85 -3.67 26.65
C VAL A 641 3.97 -3.24 25.48
N ASP A 642 4.45 -3.48 24.27
CA ASP A 642 3.62 -3.43 23.06
C ASP A 642 3.52 -4.86 22.50
N GLY A 643 2.30 -5.36 22.34
CA GLY A 643 2.01 -6.67 21.76
C GLY A 643 2.55 -6.85 20.33
N ASN A 644 2.90 -5.75 19.65
CA ASN A 644 3.49 -5.75 18.30
C ASN A 644 4.99 -5.40 18.27
N GLN A 645 5.66 -5.30 19.42
CA GLN A 645 7.08 -4.98 19.51
C GLN A 645 7.45 -3.63 18.84
N ARG A 646 6.51 -2.69 18.71
CA ARG A 646 6.83 -1.33 18.27
C ARG A 646 7.38 -0.54 19.44
N TYR A 647 8.15 0.51 19.18
CA TYR A 647 8.69 1.44 20.17
C TYR A 647 8.60 2.86 19.64
N ASP A 648 8.51 3.84 20.54
CA ASP A 648 8.62 5.27 20.25
C ASP A 648 9.28 6.00 21.42
N LEU A 649 10.47 6.54 21.17
CA LEU A 649 11.36 7.08 22.19
C LEU A 649 11.89 8.45 21.77
N THR A 650 11.95 9.38 22.73
CA THR A 650 12.67 10.63 22.57
C THR A 650 13.83 10.68 23.56
N ILE A 651 15.02 11.02 23.08
CA ILE A 651 16.22 11.24 23.89
C ILE A 651 16.68 12.68 23.65
N ALA A 652 16.82 13.48 24.69
CA ALA A 652 17.21 14.88 24.53
C ALA A 652 18.23 15.31 25.58
N GLY A 653 19.20 16.11 25.16
CA GLY A 653 20.20 16.75 26.01
C GLY A 653 20.31 18.23 25.71
N ARG A 654 21.38 18.87 26.21
CA ARG A 654 21.60 20.30 25.96
C ARG A 654 21.97 20.53 24.49
N GLY A 655 21.01 21.05 23.71
CA GLY A 655 21.26 21.48 22.31
C GLY A 655 21.11 20.37 21.27
N TRP A 656 20.64 19.18 21.63
CA TRP A 656 20.35 18.10 20.69
C TRP A 656 19.14 17.27 21.14
N ARG A 657 18.48 16.64 20.17
CA ARG A 657 17.35 15.72 20.36
C ARG A 657 17.42 14.61 19.32
N ARG A 658 17.17 13.37 19.78
CA ARG A 658 17.02 12.18 18.96
C ARG A 658 15.64 11.59 19.18
N GLU A 659 14.98 11.19 18.10
CA GLU A 659 13.74 10.41 18.16
C GLU A 659 13.98 9.05 17.52
N LEU A 660 13.47 7.99 18.12
CA LEU A 660 13.61 6.62 17.65
C LEU A 660 12.25 5.94 17.72
N ALA A 661 11.68 5.60 16.57
CA ALA A 661 10.50 4.76 16.51
C ALA A 661 10.62 3.68 15.43
N GLY A 662 9.82 2.64 15.56
CA GLY A 662 9.75 1.52 14.62
C GLY A 662 9.36 0.23 15.30
N ARG A 663 9.63 -0.89 14.63
CA ARG A 663 9.48 -2.23 15.18
C ARG A 663 10.83 -2.90 15.30
N LEU A 664 11.11 -3.52 16.44
CA LEU A 664 12.30 -4.35 16.61
C LEU A 664 11.90 -5.81 16.45
N MET A 665 12.69 -6.55 15.68
CA MET A 665 12.52 -7.99 15.56
C MET A 665 12.83 -8.66 16.89
N SER A 666 11.93 -9.49 17.40
CA SER A 666 12.32 -10.49 18.40
C SER A 666 13.45 -11.32 17.80
N GLY A 667 14.59 -11.36 18.47
CA GLY A 667 15.78 -12.06 17.98
C GLY A 667 15.42 -13.48 17.55
N ALA A 668 16.04 -13.93 16.45
CA ALA A 668 15.88 -15.26 15.85
C ALA A 668 15.74 -16.35 16.93
N GLY A 669 14.50 -16.82 17.13
CA GLY A 669 14.17 -17.73 18.23
C GLY A 669 12.68 -18.03 18.42
N ALA A 670 11.79 -17.47 17.60
CA ALA A 670 10.38 -17.86 17.53
C ALA A 670 9.93 -17.86 16.06
N LEU A 671 10.45 -18.83 15.29
CA LEU A 671 9.85 -19.32 14.05
C LEU A 671 9.39 -20.75 14.30
#